data_AF-A0A5N5H4W2-F1
#
_entry.id   AF-A0A5N5H4W2-F1
#
_cell.length_a   1.000
_cell.length_b   1.000
_cell.length_c   1.000
_cell.angle_alpha   90.00
_cell.angle_beta   90.00
_cell.angle_gamma   90.00
#
_symmetry.space_group_name_H-M   'P 1'
#
loop_
_entity.id
_entity.type
_entity.pdbx_description
1 polymer ?
#
loop_
_entity_poly.entity_id
_entity_poly.type
_entity_poly.pdbx_seq_one_letter_code
_entity_poly.pdbx_strand_id
1 'polypeptide(L)'
;MADRRNGNSQPANGKTAAGAGSAYNIDLKVFSERLKLLYSHWNKHRSALWGSSDVVAIATPKASEDLRYLKSSALNIWLVGYEFPETIMVFMKKQIHFLCSTKKVSLLEVVKKSAKEAVGVDVVMHEKTKSDDGSALMEAIFRAIRAQSKADGHDTAVVGHIAREAPEGNLLETWSKKLEDAHFQLGDVTNGLSDLFAVKDNDEILNIKRAAVLSASVMTEVVVKKLETVIDEEKKVTHSSLMDEAEKAIMEPSKAKVKLRADNVDICYPPIFQSGGQFDLRPSAASNDELLYYDSASAIICAVGSRYKSYCSNIARTFLIDATSSQSKAYEVLFKAHNAAISELKPGKKVSAAYQAALAVVEKEAPELVSNLTKSAGTGIGLEFRESGLNINAKNERLVKVGMVFNVSLGFQNLQSGRSNPKNQNYALLLADTVVISNDKPEVVTSRSSKNLQDVAYSFNDGDEEEAEKPKKPKDEANGREALMSKTTLRSDNHEISKEELRRQHQAELARQKNEETARRLAGAGSAPGDNRSAARALTDLIAYKNVNDVAPPKGLNQLMIQIDQKNEVVLLPIYGSMIPFHVATIRTVSSQQDTNRNCYIRIMFNVPGTPFSPHDANSLKNLGSIYLKEVSFRSKDPRHISEVVQAIKGLRRQVVSRESLIAEKATLVTQEKLQIAGNRFKPIRLSDLWIRPVFGGRGRKIPGTLEAHANGFRYSTTRQEERLDVMFANIKHAFFQPAENEMITLLHFYLHDDIMVGNKKTKNVQFYVEVMDTVQTLGGSRRSAYDPDEIEEEQRERDRKNKINMDFQNFVNRVNELWGQSQFRDLEFDQPLRELGFHGVPHKSSAFIVPTSTCLVELIETPFLVVSLSEIEIVNLERVGLGQKNFDMTIVFKDFKKDVLRIDSIPSTALDGIKEWLDTTDLKYYESRLNLNWKQILKTITDDPQSFIEDGGWEFLNLEASDSESEQSEESDQGYEPSDIESAESEESDDEDSDSESVVESEDEDGEAESDEDGLSWDELEREASNADREKGNESDSEEDRKRRKAKAFGKSRAPPPSSIPKRSKMR
;
A
#
# COMPACT_ATOMS: atom_id res chain seq x y z
N MET A 1 8.86 -68.51 -9.03
CA MET A 1 10.02 -68.10 -9.85
C MET A 1 9.55 -68.05 -11.29
N ALA A 2 9.72 -67.01 -12.09
CA ALA A 2 10.04 -65.60 -11.85
C ALA A 2 9.79 -64.92 -13.21
N ASP A 3 8.77 -64.08 -13.33
CA ASP A 3 8.49 -63.28 -14.52
C ASP A 3 7.99 -61.92 -14.08
N ARG A 4 8.76 -60.84 -14.33
CA ARG A 4 8.26 -59.47 -14.49
C ARG A 4 9.24 -58.62 -15.31
N ARG A 5 8.80 -58.18 -16.49
CA ARG A 5 9.38 -57.08 -17.29
C ARG A 5 8.26 -56.28 -17.94
N ASN A 6 8.53 -54.97 -18.08
CA ASN A 6 7.82 -53.89 -18.78
C ASN A 6 6.60 -53.24 -18.11
N GLY A 7 6.60 -51.89 -18.17
CA GLY A 7 5.39 -51.07 -18.27
C GLY A 7 5.30 -49.92 -17.28
N ASN A 8 5.53 -48.71 -17.79
CA ASN A 8 5.15 -47.44 -17.17
C ASN A 8 3.62 -47.33 -17.14
N SER A 9 3.01 -47.15 -15.96
CA SER A 9 1.67 -46.56 -15.79
C SER A 9 1.38 -46.23 -14.31
N GLN A 10 1.01 -44.96 -14.04
CA GLN A 10 0.32 -44.54 -12.83
C GLN A 10 -1.06 -45.22 -12.69
N PRO A 11 -1.64 -45.26 -11.47
CA PRO A 11 -2.80 -44.38 -11.25
C PRO A 11 -2.91 -43.73 -9.85
N ALA A 12 -3.40 -42.48 -9.87
CA ALA A 12 -4.37 -41.77 -9.00
C ALA A 12 -4.23 -41.66 -7.45
N ASN A 13 -3.98 -40.39 -7.05
CA ASN A 13 -4.40 -39.57 -5.90
C ASN A 13 -5.22 -40.14 -4.71
N GLY A 14 -4.77 -39.75 -3.52
CA GLY A 14 -5.56 -39.53 -2.30
C GLY A 14 -4.92 -38.44 -1.44
N LYS A 15 -5.48 -37.23 -1.47
CA LYS A 15 -5.06 -36.03 -0.72
C LYS A 15 -5.29 -36.21 0.80
N THR A 16 -4.28 -35.84 1.59
CA THR A 16 -4.46 -35.24 2.93
C THR A 16 -3.64 -33.96 2.96
N ALA A 17 -4.31 -32.83 2.75
CA ALA A 17 -3.77 -31.50 2.97
C ALA A 17 -3.63 -31.29 4.48
N ALA A 18 -2.38 -31.28 4.97
CA ALA A 18 -2.02 -30.67 6.24
C ALA A 18 -1.59 -29.23 5.91
N GLY A 19 -2.17 -28.26 6.59
CA GLY A 19 -1.91 -26.84 6.39
C GLY A 19 -0.42 -26.51 6.43
N ALA A 20 -0.01 -25.56 5.59
CA ALA A 20 1.35 -25.07 5.46
C ALA A 20 1.80 -24.32 6.72
N GLY A 21 2.09 -25.04 7.79
CA GLY A 21 2.98 -24.60 8.85
C GLY A 21 4.41 -24.98 8.46
N SER A 22 5.29 -23.99 8.26
CA SER A 22 6.73 -24.23 8.09
C SER A 22 7.23 -25.12 9.24
N ALA A 23 7.62 -26.36 8.94
CA ALA A 23 8.25 -27.24 9.92
C ALA A 23 9.59 -26.62 10.34
N TYR A 24 9.73 -26.24 11.62
CA TYR A 24 11.00 -25.80 12.20
C TYR A 24 12.08 -26.87 11.95
N ASN A 25 13.15 -26.52 11.24
CA ASN A 25 14.19 -27.46 10.85
C ASN A 25 15.57 -26.90 11.19
N ILE A 26 16.25 -27.54 12.15
CA ILE A 26 17.58 -27.14 12.60
C ILE A 26 18.65 -27.71 11.65
N ASP A 27 19.50 -26.84 11.12
CA ASP A 27 20.67 -27.27 10.33
C ASP A 27 21.72 -27.93 11.24
N LEU A 28 21.69 -29.26 11.27
CA LEU A 28 22.57 -30.08 12.11
C LEU A 28 24.06 -29.94 11.76
N LYS A 29 24.39 -29.60 10.50
CA LYS A 29 25.77 -29.41 10.07
C LYS A 29 26.31 -28.10 10.63
N VAL A 30 25.57 -27.02 10.43
CA VAL A 30 25.91 -25.69 10.97
C VAL A 30 25.98 -25.74 12.50
N PHE A 31 25.01 -26.38 13.15
CA PHE A 31 25.02 -26.61 14.60
C PHE A 31 26.32 -27.30 15.05
N SER A 32 26.72 -28.38 14.39
CA SER A 32 27.93 -29.15 14.75
C SER A 32 29.21 -28.34 14.59
N GLU A 33 29.32 -27.56 13.52
CA GLU A 33 30.47 -26.70 13.24
C GLU A 33 30.58 -25.55 14.26
N ARG A 34 29.46 -24.88 14.53
CA ARG A 34 29.38 -23.77 15.49
C ARG A 34 29.56 -24.24 16.93
N LEU A 35 29.06 -25.41 17.29
CA LEU A 35 29.30 -26.02 18.60
C LEU A 35 30.78 -26.34 18.82
N LYS A 36 31.47 -26.91 17.81
CA LYS A 36 32.93 -27.13 17.86
C LYS A 36 33.67 -25.81 18.05
N LEU A 37 33.26 -24.77 17.32
CA LEU A 37 33.88 -23.46 17.41
C LEU A 37 33.69 -22.85 18.81
N LEU A 38 32.48 -22.93 19.38
CA LEU A 38 32.17 -22.48 20.74
C LEU A 38 33.09 -23.15 21.77
N TYR A 39 33.16 -24.49 21.80
CA TYR A 39 34.00 -25.22 22.76
C TYR A 39 35.50 -24.97 22.56
N SER A 40 35.96 -24.93 21.30
CA SER A 40 37.36 -24.60 20.98
C SER A 40 37.74 -23.20 21.48
N HIS A 41 36.88 -22.21 21.20
CA HIS A 41 37.09 -20.82 21.59
C HIS A 41 37.03 -20.66 23.12
N TRP A 42 36.05 -21.28 23.77
CA TRP A 42 35.90 -21.30 25.22
C TRP A 42 37.12 -21.88 25.91
N ASN A 43 37.60 -23.06 25.47
CA ASN A 43 38.78 -23.69 26.05
C ASN A 43 40.07 -22.89 25.83
N LYS A 44 40.24 -22.32 24.63
CA LYS A 44 41.46 -21.57 24.28
C LYS A 44 41.56 -20.22 25.01
N HIS A 45 40.44 -19.53 25.20
CA HIS A 45 40.38 -18.18 25.77
C HIS A 45 39.72 -18.14 27.15
N ARG A 46 39.74 -19.27 27.88
CA ARG A 46 38.99 -19.49 29.12
C ARG A 46 39.19 -18.37 30.17
N SER A 47 40.44 -18.06 30.50
CA SER A 47 40.77 -17.03 31.50
C SER A 47 40.62 -15.61 30.95
N ALA A 48 40.96 -15.39 29.68
CA ALA A 48 41.04 -14.06 29.09
C ALA A 48 39.67 -13.46 28.72
N LEU A 49 38.72 -14.27 28.24
CA LEU A 49 37.45 -13.79 27.68
C LEU A 49 36.20 -14.43 28.28
N TRP A 50 36.32 -15.61 28.89
CA TRP A 50 35.18 -16.39 29.39
C TRP A 50 35.08 -16.41 30.92
N GLY A 51 35.70 -15.43 31.60
CA GLY A 51 35.61 -15.28 33.05
C GLY A 51 36.15 -16.48 33.84
N SER A 52 37.07 -17.27 33.28
CA SER A 52 37.56 -18.54 33.84
C SER A 52 36.46 -19.58 34.10
N SER A 53 35.31 -19.47 33.42
CA SER A 53 34.16 -20.35 33.61
C SER A 53 34.47 -21.82 33.33
N ASP A 54 34.00 -22.70 34.21
CA ASP A 54 33.94 -24.17 34.06
C ASP A 54 32.65 -24.63 33.37
N VAL A 55 31.61 -23.81 33.50
CA VAL A 55 30.27 -24.03 32.96
C VAL A 55 29.76 -22.71 32.39
N VAL A 56 29.11 -22.72 31.23
CA VAL A 56 28.47 -21.52 30.66
C VAL A 56 26.96 -21.70 30.70
N ALA A 57 26.27 -20.85 31.44
CA ALA A 57 24.81 -20.83 31.55
C ALA A 57 24.25 -19.60 30.81
N ILE A 58 23.39 -19.86 29.83
CA ILE A 58 22.74 -18.84 29.00
C ILE A 58 21.24 -19.00 29.19
N ALA A 59 20.61 -17.98 29.76
CA ALA A 59 19.18 -17.95 29.98
C ALA A 59 18.58 -16.91 29.04
N THR A 60 17.59 -17.32 28.26
CA THR A 60 16.88 -16.44 27.30
C THR A 60 15.49 -16.13 27.86
N PRO A 61 15.11 -14.84 27.99
CA PRO A 61 13.84 -14.43 28.58
C PRO A 61 12.65 -14.78 27.69
N LYS A 62 11.44 -14.43 28.14
CA LYS A 62 10.23 -14.52 27.30
C LYS A 62 10.35 -13.59 26.09
N ALA A 63 9.70 -13.97 24.99
CA ALA A 63 9.60 -13.09 23.82
C ALA A 63 8.91 -11.78 24.25
N SER A 64 9.49 -10.66 23.80
CA SER A 64 8.96 -9.32 23.99
C SER A 64 8.47 -8.80 22.64
N GLU A 65 7.44 -7.95 22.65
CA GLU A 65 7.00 -7.20 21.47
C GLU A 65 7.98 -6.08 21.12
N ASP A 66 8.78 -5.63 22.10
CA ASP A 66 9.83 -4.65 21.85
C ASP A 66 11.01 -5.28 21.10
N LEU A 67 11.52 -4.56 20.10
CA LEU A 67 12.68 -4.98 19.34
C LEU A 67 13.95 -4.82 20.20
N ARG A 68 14.38 -5.93 20.83
CA ARG A 68 15.55 -5.98 21.73
C ARG A 68 16.62 -6.93 21.21
N TYR A 69 17.88 -6.51 21.29
CA TYR A 69 19.03 -7.36 20.95
C TYR A 69 19.64 -7.97 22.21
N LEU A 70 19.34 -9.24 22.45
CA LEU A 70 19.93 -10.02 23.54
C LEU A 70 21.03 -10.93 22.99
N LYS A 71 22.13 -11.02 23.74
CA LYS A 71 23.27 -11.87 23.43
C LYS A 71 22.94 -13.34 23.66
N SER A 72 22.05 -13.63 24.61
CA SER A 72 21.42 -14.95 24.79
C SER A 72 20.64 -15.39 23.53
N SER A 73 19.76 -14.52 23.01
CA SER A 73 19.03 -14.77 21.76
C SER A 73 19.94 -14.90 20.55
N ALA A 74 20.99 -14.06 20.46
CA ALA A 74 22.00 -14.17 19.41
C ALA A 74 22.71 -15.53 19.43
N LEU A 75 23.03 -16.08 20.61
CA LEU A 75 23.61 -17.42 20.71
C LEU A 75 22.64 -18.50 20.23
N ASN A 76 21.36 -18.41 20.56
CA ASN A 76 20.35 -19.37 20.10
C ASN A 76 20.27 -19.37 18.57
N ILE A 77 20.11 -18.19 17.96
CA ILE A 77 20.02 -18.05 16.51
C ILE A 77 21.32 -18.49 15.84
N TRP A 78 22.46 -18.14 16.41
CA TRP A 78 23.76 -18.57 15.89
C TRP A 78 23.91 -20.08 15.97
N LEU A 79 23.56 -20.72 17.08
CA LEU A 79 23.83 -22.14 17.27
C LEU A 79 22.82 -23.04 16.56
N VAL A 80 21.52 -22.72 16.65
CA VAL A 80 20.42 -23.59 16.20
C VAL A 80 19.50 -22.95 15.15
N GLY A 81 19.75 -21.70 14.74
CA GLY A 81 19.03 -21.02 13.66
C GLY A 81 17.72 -20.33 14.07
N TYR A 82 17.29 -20.51 15.33
CA TYR A 82 16.04 -19.97 15.85
C TYR A 82 16.24 -19.39 17.24
N GLU A 83 15.38 -18.44 17.62
CA GLU A 83 15.29 -17.99 19.00
C GLU A 83 14.47 -19.00 19.83
N PHE A 84 14.94 -19.29 21.04
CA PHE A 84 14.24 -20.13 22.01
C PHE A 84 13.94 -19.30 23.27
N PRO A 85 12.82 -18.57 23.31
CA PRO A 85 12.42 -17.82 24.50
C PRO A 85 12.21 -18.74 25.71
N GLU A 86 12.20 -18.20 26.93
CA GLU A 86 12.02 -18.97 28.19
C GLU A 86 12.80 -20.29 28.22
N THR A 87 14.09 -20.23 27.88
CA THR A 87 14.96 -21.41 27.76
C THR A 87 16.29 -21.16 28.45
N ILE A 88 16.75 -22.12 29.24
CA ILE A 88 18.07 -22.09 29.88
C ILE A 88 18.93 -23.18 29.23
N MET A 89 20.07 -22.77 28.67
CA MET A 89 21.08 -23.64 28.08
C MET A 89 22.33 -23.62 28.96
N VAL A 90 22.76 -24.78 29.44
CA VAL A 90 23.95 -24.90 30.29
C VAL A 90 24.97 -25.82 29.62
N PHE A 91 26.06 -25.23 29.15
CA PHE A 91 27.17 -25.90 28.50
C PHE A 91 28.21 -26.32 29.55
N MET A 92 28.51 -27.62 29.60
CA MET A 92 29.52 -28.22 30.47
C MET A 92 30.49 -29.05 29.64
N LYS A 93 31.63 -29.43 30.23
CA LYS A 93 32.69 -30.18 29.54
C LYS A 93 32.23 -31.53 28.97
N LYS A 94 31.27 -32.19 29.64
CA LYS A 94 30.73 -33.50 29.22
C LYS A 94 29.25 -33.49 28.86
N GLN A 95 28.51 -32.47 29.29
CA GLN A 95 27.06 -32.43 29.16
C GLN A 95 26.58 -31.05 28.69
N ILE A 96 25.49 -31.02 27.92
CA ILE A 96 24.73 -29.80 27.65
C ILE A 96 23.32 -30.02 28.20
N HIS A 97 22.88 -29.14 29.09
CA HIS A 97 21.53 -29.19 29.65
C HIS A 97 20.65 -28.13 28.99
N PHE A 98 19.48 -28.54 28.51
CA PHE A 98 18.43 -27.63 28.06
C PHE A 98 17.26 -27.72 29.03
N LEU A 99 16.84 -26.59 29.59
CA LEU A 99 15.60 -26.48 30.37
C LEU A 99 14.62 -25.61 29.58
N CYS A 100 13.58 -26.24 29.04
CA CYS A 100 12.60 -25.59 28.17
C CYS A 100 11.27 -26.35 28.18
N SER A 101 10.25 -25.81 27.48
CA SER A 101 8.92 -26.43 27.40
C SER A 101 8.91 -27.71 26.55
N THR A 102 7.92 -28.57 26.77
CA THR A 102 7.70 -29.83 26.02
C THR A 102 7.83 -29.68 24.50
N LYS A 103 7.24 -28.61 23.93
CA LYS A 103 7.32 -28.33 22.49
C LYS A 103 8.75 -28.06 22.02
N LYS A 104 9.54 -27.33 22.81
CA LYS A 104 10.94 -26.99 22.49
C LYS A 104 11.85 -28.20 22.65
N VAL A 105 11.59 -29.05 23.64
CA VAL A 105 12.29 -30.34 23.80
C VAL A 105 12.15 -31.17 22.54
N SER A 106 10.93 -31.35 22.00
CA SER A 106 10.73 -32.14 20.76
C SER A 106 11.48 -31.58 19.55
N LEU A 107 11.69 -30.26 19.48
CA LEU A 107 12.47 -29.63 18.41
C LEU A 107 13.98 -29.81 18.59
N LEU A 108 14.47 -29.79 19.84
CA LEU A 108 15.90 -29.87 20.15
C LEU A 108 16.40 -31.33 20.25
N GLU A 109 15.53 -32.34 20.34
CA GLU A 109 15.94 -33.75 20.40
C GLU A 109 16.88 -34.16 19.25
N VAL A 110 16.71 -33.57 18.07
CA VAL A 110 17.55 -33.85 16.89
C VAL A 110 19.02 -33.48 17.09
N VAL A 111 19.34 -32.57 18.01
CA VAL A 111 20.72 -32.11 18.22
C VAL A 111 21.56 -33.05 19.08
N LYS A 112 20.95 -34.03 19.78
CA LYS A 112 21.67 -34.93 20.72
C LYS A 112 22.79 -35.71 20.03
N LYS A 113 22.47 -36.33 18.89
CA LYS A 113 23.42 -37.13 18.11
C LYS A 113 24.56 -36.26 17.58
N SER A 114 24.21 -35.12 16.97
CA SER A 114 25.16 -34.17 16.40
C SER A 114 26.11 -33.59 17.46
N ALA A 115 25.62 -33.25 18.65
CA ALA A 115 26.46 -32.75 19.74
C ALA A 115 27.48 -33.81 20.20
N LYS A 116 27.05 -35.07 20.31
CA LYS A 116 27.92 -36.19 20.69
C LYS A 116 29.02 -36.44 19.66
N GLU A 117 28.66 -36.44 18.38
CA GLU A 117 29.61 -36.62 17.27
C GLU A 117 30.55 -35.41 17.11
N ALA A 118 30.07 -34.20 17.40
CA ALA A 118 30.82 -32.98 17.18
C ALA A 118 31.89 -32.71 18.26
N VAL A 119 31.52 -32.81 19.55
CA VAL A 119 32.39 -32.44 20.68
C VAL A 119 32.41 -33.47 21.81
N GLY A 120 31.75 -34.62 21.65
CA GLY A 120 31.76 -35.70 22.65
C GLY A 120 30.82 -35.49 23.83
N VAL A 121 29.99 -34.45 23.82
CA VAL A 121 29.10 -34.08 24.93
C VAL A 121 27.73 -34.73 24.83
N ASP A 122 27.17 -35.13 25.96
CA ASP A 122 25.82 -35.69 26.06
C ASP A 122 24.79 -34.57 26.30
N VAL A 123 23.73 -34.55 25.51
CA VAL A 123 22.67 -33.55 25.66
C VAL A 123 21.54 -34.10 26.54
N VAL A 124 21.24 -33.39 27.62
CA VAL A 124 20.21 -33.72 28.60
C VAL A 124 19.08 -32.70 28.51
N MET A 125 17.86 -33.18 28.24
CA MET A 125 16.66 -32.34 28.17
C MET A 125 15.91 -32.36 29.50
N HIS A 126 15.59 -31.18 30.02
CA HIS A 126 14.76 -30.99 31.20
C HIS A 126 13.44 -30.36 30.74
N GLU A 127 12.39 -31.17 30.73
CA GLU A 127 11.06 -30.77 30.27
C GLU A 127 10.32 -30.00 31.37
N LYS A 128 10.11 -28.70 31.16
CA LYS A 128 9.29 -27.88 32.05
C LYS A 128 7.83 -27.93 31.62
N THR A 129 6.96 -28.46 32.49
CA THR A 129 5.51 -28.43 32.28
C THR A 129 4.93 -27.05 32.62
N LYS A 130 3.67 -26.80 32.24
CA LYS A 130 3.01 -25.50 32.48
C LYS A 130 2.77 -25.21 33.96
N SER A 131 2.54 -26.24 34.78
CA SER A 131 2.29 -26.14 36.22
C SER A 131 3.56 -26.14 37.08
N ASP A 132 4.73 -26.30 36.47
CA ASP A 132 6.02 -26.41 37.14
C ASP A 132 6.79 -25.08 37.02
N ASP A 133 7.31 -24.58 38.14
CA ASP A 133 8.19 -23.40 38.20
C ASP A 133 9.62 -23.71 37.70
N GLY A 134 9.93 -25.00 37.50
CA GLY A 134 11.22 -25.50 37.06
C GLY A 134 12.23 -25.63 38.19
N SER A 135 11.87 -25.33 39.44
CA SER A 135 12.79 -25.28 40.57
C SER A 135 13.54 -26.61 40.79
N ALA A 136 12.83 -27.74 40.74
CA ALA A 136 13.43 -29.06 40.90
C ALA A 136 14.39 -29.44 39.75
N LEU A 137 14.08 -28.97 38.54
CA LEU A 137 14.90 -29.17 37.34
C LEU A 137 16.19 -28.33 37.41
N MET A 138 16.10 -27.08 37.87
CA MET A 138 17.27 -26.23 38.12
C MET A 138 18.21 -26.85 39.16
N GLU A 139 17.67 -27.38 40.26
CA GLU A 139 18.47 -28.12 41.26
C GLU A 139 19.17 -29.35 40.67
N ALA A 140 18.54 -30.05 39.73
CA ALA A 140 19.16 -31.16 39.03
C ALA A 140 20.38 -30.71 38.19
N ILE A 141 20.27 -29.56 37.53
CA ILE A 141 21.39 -28.94 36.79
C ILE A 141 22.51 -28.55 37.76
N PHE A 142 22.21 -27.90 38.89
CA PHE A 142 23.22 -27.53 39.88
C PHE A 142 23.92 -28.74 40.51
N ARG A 143 23.20 -29.84 40.73
CA ARG A 143 23.82 -31.12 41.15
C ARG A 143 24.81 -31.63 40.11
N ALA A 144 24.48 -31.55 38.82
CA ALA A 144 25.39 -31.93 37.73
C ALA A 144 26.65 -31.04 37.69
N ILE A 145 26.50 -29.72 37.84
CA ILE A 145 27.63 -28.77 37.94
C ILE A 145 28.57 -29.16 39.08
N ARG A 146 28.04 -29.38 40.29
CA ARG A 146 28.82 -29.76 41.47
C ARG A 146 29.50 -31.12 41.31
N ALA A 147 28.84 -32.08 40.67
CA ALA A 147 29.41 -33.40 40.39
C ALA A 147 30.60 -33.30 39.42
N GLN A 148 30.50 -32.49 38.37
CA GLN A 148 31.62 -32.25 37.45
C GLN A 148 32.79 -31.55 38.14
N SER A 149 32.53 -30.51 38.94
CA SER A 149 33.57 -29.78 39.71
C SER A 149 34.38 -30.69 40.62
N LYS A 150 33.69 -31.56 41.37
CA LYS A 150 34.33 -32.55 42.24
C LYS A 150 35.17 -33.55 41.47
N ALA A 151 34.72 -33.97 40.29
CA ALA A 151 35.46 -34.88 39.42
C ALA A 151 36.71 -34.24 38.81
N ASP A 152 36.69 -32.93 38.55
CA ASP A 152 37.82 -32.15 38.04
C ASP A 152 38.77 -31.64 39.16
N GLY A 153 38.48 -31.93 40.44
CA GLY A 153 39.34 -31.60 41.58
C GLY A 153 39.23 -30.16 42.11
N HIS A 154 38.15 -29.44 41.75
CA HIS A 154 37.88 -28.07 42.20
C HIS A 154 36.79 -28.03 43.28
N ASP A 155 37.01 -27.25 44.35
CA ASP A 155 36.09 -27.09 45.48
C ASP A 155 34.80 -26.33 45.09
N THR A 156 34.93 -25.33 44.21
CA THR A 156 33.81 -24.53 43.69
C THR A 156 33.93 -24.33 42.17
N ALA A 157 32.82 -24.52 41.45
CA ALA A 157 32.76 -24.29 40.00
C ALA A 157 32.55 -22.80 39.70
N VAL A 158 33.17 -22.32 38.63
CA VAL A 158 32.91 -21.00 38.06
C VAL A 158 31.81 -21.11 36.99
N VAL A 159 30.65 -20.52 37.25
CA VAL A 159 29.53 -20.46 36.31
C VAL A 159 29.61 -19.14 35.53
N GLY A 160 29.89 -19.27 34.24
CA GLY A 160 29.84 -18.19 33.27
C GLY A 160 28.40 -17.80 32.96
N HIS A 161 28.05 -16.52 33.08
CA HIS A 161 26.73 -16.00 32.71
C HIS A 161 26.88 -14.64 32.00
N ILE A 162 25.81 -14.19 31.34
CA ILE A 162 25.78 -12.87 30.70
C ILE A 162 25.41 -11.85 31.78
N ALA A 163 26.40 -11.16 32.36
CA ALA A 163 26.19 -10.28 33.51
C ALA A 163 25.37 -9.02 33.22
N ARG A 164 25.26 -8.64 31.94
CA ARG A 164 24.57 -7.41 31.50
C ARG A 164 23.10 -7.61 31.14
N GLU A 165 22.61 -8.86 31.11
CA GLU A 165 21.22 -9.16 30.82
C GLU A 165 20.45 -9.34 32.13
N ALA A 166 19.40 -8.54 32.33
CA ALA A 166 18.54 -8.65 33.49
C ALA A 166 17.68 -9.92 33.37
N PRO A 167 17.44 -10.65 34.48
CA PRO A 167 16.51 -11.76 34.49
C PRO A 167 15.08 -11.21 34.33
N GLU A 168 14.40 -11.60 33.25
CA GLU A 168 13.01 -11.22 32.99
C GLU A 168 12.11 -12.45 32.92
N GLY A 169 11.05 -12.46 33.73
CA GLY A 169 10.04 -13.49 33.77
C GLY A 169 10.33 -14.60 34.79
N ASN A 170 9.27 -15.25 35.26
CA ASN A 170 9.28 -16.18 36.40
C ASN A 170 10.40 -17.23 36.35
N LEU A 171 10.68 -17.81 35.16
CA LEU A 171 11.71 -18.84 35.01
C LEU A 171 13.12 -18.28 35.25
N LEU A 172 13.43 -17.10 34.69
CA LEU A 172 14.77 -16.51 34.76
C LEU A 172 15.02 -15.85 36.11
N GLU A 173 14.00 -15.22 36.70
CA GLU A 173 14.06 -14.67 38.06
C GLU A 173 14.32 -15.78 39.07
N THR A 174 13.60 -16.91 38.95
CA THR A 174 13.82 -18.09 39.79
C THR A 174 15.21 -18.68 39.57
N TRP A 175 15.67 -18.78 38.32
CA TRP A 175 17.02 -19.23 38.00
C TRP A 175 18.10 -18.35 38.62
N SER A 176 17.99 -17.02 38.47
CA SER A 176 18.96 -16.06 39.01
C SER A 176 19.03 -16.16 40.53
N LYS A 177 17.88 -16.16 41.21
CA LYS A 177 17.81 -16.30 42.67
C LYS A 177 18.44 -17.61 43.15
N LYS A 178 18.10 -18.73 42.51
CA LYS A 178 18.67 -20.02 42.89
C LYS A 178 20.16 -20.14 42.56
N LEU A 179 20.63 -19.48 41.49
CA LEU A 179 22.05 -19.46 41.14
C LEU A 179 22.87 -18.70 42.19
N GLU A 180 22.33 -17.60 42.72
CA GLU A 180 22.89 -16.83 43.85
C GLU A 180 22.92 -17.68 45.13
N ASP A 181 21.79 -18.33 45.46
CA ASP A 181 21.66 -19.22 46.63
C ASP A 181 22.58 -20.46 46.54
N ALA A 182 22.96 -20.87 45.32
CA ALA A 182 23.79 -22.05 45.10
C ALA A 182 25.28 -21.84 45.41
N HIS A 183 25.70 -20.60 45.70
CA HIS A 183 27.07 -20.19 46.09
C HIS A 183 28.17 -20.60 45.08
N PHE A 184 27.87 -20.56 43.78
CA PHE A 184 28.88 -20.70 42.74
C PHE A 184 29.68 -19.40 42.56
N GLN A 185 30.92 -19.50 42.03
CA GLN A 185 31.63 -18.32 41.56
C GLN A 185 31.04 -17.91 40.21
N LEU A 186 30.71 -16.62 40.03
CA LEU A 186 30.12 -16.12 38.80
C LEU A 186 31.16 -15.40 37.95
N GLY A 187 31.21 -15.73 36.65
CA GLY A 187 32.09 -15.08 35.68
C GLY A 187 31.31 -14.47 34.51
N ASP A 188 31.69 -13.28 34.06
CA ASP A 188 31.06 -12.68 32.87
C ASP A 188 31.61 -13.29 31.58
N VAL A 189 30.73 -13.86 30.74
CA VAL A 189 31.10 -14.45 29.43
C VAL A 189 30.76 -13.55 28.24
N THR A 190 30.22 -12.35 28.48
CA THR A 190 29.79 -11.41 27.44
C THR A 190 30.89 -11.12 26.40
N ASN A 191 32.13 -10.93 26.87
CA ASN A 191 33.29 -10.68 26.00
C ASN A 191 33.71 -11.90 25.18
N GLY A 192 33.55 -13.10 25.73
CA GLY A 192 33.81 -14.37 25.04
C GLY A 192 32.83 -14.60 23.88
N LEU A 193 31.53 -14.37 24.13
CA LEU A 193 30.50 -14.40 23.09
C LEU A 193 30.72 -13.30 22.03
N SER A 194 31.11 -12.10 22.46
CA SER A 194 31.38 -11.01 21.51
C SER A 194 32.57 -11.30 20.59
N ASP A 195 33.62 -11.99 21.06
CA ASP A 195 34.74 -12.38 20.19
C ASP A 195 34.38 -13.58 19.30
N LEU A 196 33.54 -14.49 19.82
CA LEU A 196 33.03 -15.64 19.06
C LEU A 196 32.20 -15.20 17.85
N PHE A 197 31.29 -14.24 18.04
CA PHE A 197 30.45 -13.71 16.95
C PHE A 197 31.18 -12.71 16.07
N ALA A 198 32.39 -12.27 16.43
CA ALA A 198 33.07 -11.17 15.75
C ALA A 198 33.36 -11.48 14.26
N VAL A 199 33.82 -12.70 13.97
CA VAL A 199 34.18 -13.14 12.62
C VAL A 199 33.03 -13.93 12.02
N LYS A 200 32.49 -13.43 10.91
CA LYS A 200 31.33 -14.00 10.23
C LYS A 200 31.77 -15.02 9.18
N ASP A 201 31.05 -16.12 9.09
CA ASP A 201 31.21 -17.10 8.01
C ASP A 201 30.62 -16.58 6.67
N ASN A 202 30.82 -17.33 5.58
CA ASN A 202 30.39 -16.88 4.26
C ASN A 202 28.85 -16.76 4.12
N ASP A 203 28.09 -17.62 4.80
CA ASP A 203 26.64 -17.60 4.77
C ASP A 203 26.10 -16.43 5.62
N GLU A 204 26.73 -16.15 6.75
CA GLU A 204 26.47 -14.97 7.58
C GLU A 204 26.73 -13.67 6.79
N ILE A 205 27.90 -13.57 6.13
CA ILE A 205 28.24 -12.43 5.28
C ILE A 205 27.22 -12.27 4.15
N LEU A 206 26.79 -13.37 3.53
CA LEU A 206 25.77 -13.32 2.47
C LEU A 206 24.43 -12.80 2.99
N ASN A 207 24.00 -13.21 4.18
CA ASN A 207 22.77 -12.71 4.80
C ASN A 207 22.89 -11.22 5.14
N ILE A 208 24.02 -10.77 5.70
CA ILE A 208 24.31 -9.35 5.94
C ILE A 208 24.30 -8.56 4.62
N LYS A 209 24.88 -9.09 3.54
CA LYS A 209 24.85 -8.44 2.22
C LYS A 209 23.43 -8.29 1.68
N ARG A 210 22.58 -9.31 1.86
CA ARG A 210 21.16 -9.25 1.47
C ARG A 210 20.41 -8.18 2.26
N ALA A 211 20.62 -8.12 3.58
CA ALA A 211 20.08 -7.07 4.43
C ALA A 211 20.58 -5.68 3.97
N ALA A 212 21.89 -5.51 3.76
CA ALA A 212 22.46 -4.24 3.34
C ALA A 212 21.94 -3.75 1.98
N VAL A 213 21.74 -4.67 1.02
CA VAL A 213 21.12 -4.35 -0.28
C VAL A 213 19.69 -3.87 -0.09
N LEU A 214 18.91 -4.49 0.80
CA LEU A 214 17.56 -4.05 1.11
C LEU A 214 17.57 -2.66 1.75
N SER A 215 18.36 -2.44 2.81
CA SER A 215 18.51 -1.13 3.46
C SER A 215 18.90 -0.03 2.48
N ALA A 216 19.89 -0.28 1.61
CA ALA A 216 20.31 0.70 0.62
C ALA A 216 19.23 0.94 -0.44
N SER A 217 18.47 -0.09 -0.83
CA SER A 217 17.38 0.04 -1.81
C SER A 217 16.18 0.77 -1.25
N VAL A 218 15.80 0.53 0.02
CA VAL A 218 14.76 1.30 0.72
C VAL A 218 15.18 2.77 0.83
N MET A 219 16.43 3.03 1.21
CA MET A 219 16.97 4.39 1.26
C MET A 219 16.84 5.09 -0.12
N THR A 220 17.27 4.45 -1.22
CA THR A 220 17.28 5.11 -2.54
C THR A 220 15.94 5.12 -3.26
N GLU A 221 15.19 4.03 -3.25
CA GLU A 221 14.00 3.87 -4.09
C GLU A 221 12.72 4.36 -3.42
N VAL A 222 12.72 4.43 -2.09
CA VAL A 222 11.55 4.82 -1.28
C VAL A 222 11.85 6.10 -0.52
N VAL A 223 12.82 6.10 0.40
CA VAL A 223 13.07 7.25 1.29
C VAL A 223 13.49 8.50 0.52
N VAL A 224 14.54 8.42 -0.31
CA VAL A 224 15.03 9.57 -1.10
C VAL A 224 13.92 10.12 -1.99
N LYS A 225 13.26 9.26 -2.78
CA LYS A 225 12.18 9.70 -3.66
C LYS A 225 11.02 10.32 -2.90
N LYS A 226 10.68 9.75 -1.73
CA LYS A 226 9.61 10.29 -0.91
C LYS A 226 10.00 11.64 -0.31
N LEU A 227 11.24 11.81 0.14
CA LEU A 227 11.75 13.10 0.58
C LEU A 227 11.73 14.12 -0.55
N GLU A 228 12.22 13.76 -1.74
CA GLU A 228 12.15 14.62 -2.94
C GLU A 228 10.71 15.01 -3.25
N THR A 229 9.79 14.05 -3.31
CA THR A 229 8.36 14.34 -3.50
C THR A 229 7.78 15.23 -2.40
N VAL A 230 8.17 15.02 -1.13
CA VAL A 230 7.69 15.84 0.00
C VAL A 230 8.27 17.25 -0.03
N ILE A 231 9.51 17.41 -0.47
CA ILE A 231 10.19 18.71 -0.60
C ILE A 231 9.63 19.45 -1.82
N ASP A 232 9.58 18.82 -2.99
CA ASP A 232 9.13 19.38 -4.26
C ASP A 232 7.64 19.75 -4.25
N GLU A 233 6.78 18.83 -3.78
CA GLU A 233 5.34 19.10 -3.62
C GLU A 233 5.05 19.82 -2.30
N GLU A 234 6.11 20.16 -1.55
CA GLU A 234 6.01 20.99 -0.38
C GLU A 234 5.06 20.36 0.68
N LYS A 235 4.92 19.04 0.72
CA LYS A 235 3.99 18.34 1.63
C LYS A 235 4.39 18.51 3.10
N LYS A 236 3.40 18.57 3.98
CA LYS A 236 3.59 18.49 5.43
C LYS A 236 3.47 17.03 5.87
N VAL A 237 4.59 16.40 6.19
CA VAL A 237 4.65 15.01 6.64
C VAL A 237 5.44 14.96 7.95
N THR A 238 4.99 14.17 8.93
CA THR A 238 5.72 13.99 10.19
C THR A 238 6.89 13.03 10.02
N HIS A 239 7.90 13.11 10.90
CA HIS A 239 8.99 12.13 10.89
C HIS A 239 8.48 10.70 11.15
N SER A 240 7.48 10.52 12.02
CA SER A 240 6.80 9.25 12.29
C SER A 240 6.11 8.67 11.06
N SER A 241 5.45 9.48 10.24
CA SER A 241 4.81 9.00 9.00
C SER A 241 5.82 8.50 7.98
N LEU A 242 6.99 9.16 7.84
CA LEU A 242 8.08 8.70 6.99
C LEU A 242 8.73 7.41 7.53
N MET A 243 8.81 7.28 8.86
CA MET A 243 9.24 6.05 9.53
C MET A 243 8.34 4.87 9.15
N ASP A 244 7.03 5.01 9.30
CA ASP A 244 6.06 3.94 8.98
C ASP A 244 6.13 3.50 7.53
N GLU A 245 6.33 4.46 6.60
CA GLU A 245 6.47 4.18 5.18
C GLU A 245 7.77 3.41 4.87
N ALA A 246 8.88 3.82 5.48
CA ALA A 246 10.16 3.12 5.37
C ALA A 246 10.11 1.72 6.00
N GLU A 247 9.41 1.55 7.11
CA GLU A 247 9.20 0.26 7.78
C GLU A 247 8.38 -0.69 6.90
N LYS A 248 7.24 -0.23 6.36
CA LYS A 248 6.44 -1.00 5.40
C LYS A 248 7.25 -1.41 4.17
N ALA A 249 8.14 -0.54 3.68
CA ALA A 249 9.02 -0.85 2.55
C ALA A 249 10.11 -1.88 2.88
N ILE A 250 10.55 -1.98 4.14
CA ILE A 250 11.44 -3.06 4.59
C ILE A 250 10.65 -4.37 4.65
N MET A 251 9.49 -4.37 5.30
CA MET A 251 8.65 -5.58 5.46
C MET A 251 8.15 -6.15 4.13
N GLU A 252 8.00 -5.30 3.11
CA GLU A 252 7.67 -5.69 1.74
C GLU A 252 8.80 -5.33 0.75
N PRO A 253 9.85 -6.17 0.63
CA PRO A 253 11.02 -5.89 -0.23
C PRO A 253 10.70 -5.59 -1.69
N SER A 254 9.55 -6.06 -2.19
CA SER A 254 9.03 -5.78 -3.53
C SER A 254 8.82 -4.29 -3.77
N LYS A 255 8.38 -3.52 -2.76
CA LYS A 255 8.22 -2.05 -2.82
C LYS A 255 9.55 -1.35 -3.10
N ALA A 256 10.65 -1.86 -2.54
CA ALA A 256 12.01 -1.38 -2.79
C ALA A 256 12.69 -2.00 -4.03
N LYS A 257 11.93 -2.73 -4.87
CA LYS A 257 12.44 -3.46 -6.06
C LYS A 257 13.49 -4.53 -5.74
N VAL A 258 13.45 -5.10 -4.54
CA VAL A 258 14.39 -6.14 -4.10
C VAL A 258 13.70 -7.50 -4.04
N LYS A 259 14.30 -8.50 -4.68
CA LYS A 259 13.80 -9.89 -4.68
C LYS A 259 14.33 -10.66 -3.47
N LEU A 260 13.72 -10.44 -2.31
CA LEU A 260 13.95 -11.24 -1.10
C LEU A 260 12.63 -11.84 -0.60
N ARG A 261 12.71 -12.94 0.15
CA ARG A 261 11.54 -13.54 0.80
C ARG A 261 11.15 -12.70 2.01
N ALA A 262 9.93 -12.18 2.02
CA ALA A 262 9.39 -11.33 3.09
C ALA A 262 9.50 -12.00 4.47
N ASP A 263 9.20 -13.31 4.58
CA ASP A 263 9.27 -14.06 5.85
C ASP A 263 10.67 -14.10 6.51
N ASN A 264 11.72 -13.73 5.77
CA ASN A 264 13.08 -13.70 6.29
C ASN A 264 13.57 -12.27 6.53
N VAL A 265 12.71 -11.27 6.33
CA VAL A 265 13.03 -9.85 6.44
C VAL A 265 12.34 -9.26 7.66
N ASP A 266 13.05 -8.38 8.34
CA ASP A 266 12.55 -7.65 9.50
C ASP A 266 13.29 -6.29 9.59
N ILE A 267 12.81 -5.37 10.41
CA ILE A 267 13.52 -4.13 10.72
C ILE A 267 14.64 -4.38 11.75
N CYS A 268 15.69 -3.55 11.73
CA CYS A 268 16.69 -3.56 12.82
C CYS A 268 16.31 -2.66 13.98
N TYR A 269 15.55 -1.61 13.68
CA TYR A 269 15.04 -0.60 14.58
C TYR A 269 14.05 0.25 13.75
N PRO A 270 13.09 0.93 14.37
CA PRO A 270 12.18 1.82 13.65
C PRO A 270 12.97 2.88 12.86
N PRO A 271 12.79 3.03 11.54
CA PRO A 271 13.56 3.98 10.74
C PRO A 271 13.56 5.39 11.32
N ILE A 272 14.73 6.03 11.37
CA ILE A 272 14.91 7.31 12.07
C ILE A 272 14.93 8.45 11.05
N PHE A 273 14.07 9.44 11.26
CA PHE A 273 13.99 10.69 10.52
C PHE A 273 14.12 11.87 11.50
N GLN A 274 15.02 12.79 11.20
CA GLN A 274 15.27 13.97 12.04
C GLN A 274 15.49 15.22 11.18
N SER A 275 14.84 16.32 11.54
CA SER A 275 15.03 17.65 10.94
C SER A 275 14.60 18.74 11.93
N GLY A 276 14.73 20.01 11.55
CA GLY A 276 14.14 21.14 12.30
C GLY A 276 14.80 21.46 13.64
N GLY A 277 16.10 21.20 13.77
CA GLY A 277 16.91 21.61 14.92
C GLY A 277 16.97 20.61 16.08
N GLN A 278 16.15 19.56 16.03
CA GLN A 278 16.13 18.47 17.02
C GLN A 278 16.83 17.24 16.45
N PHE A 279 18.10 17.06 16.82
CA PHE A 279 18.90 15.94 16.34
C PHE A 279 19.44 15.13 17.50
N ASP A 280 19.37 13.80 17.37
CA ASP A 280 19.99 12.85 18.28
C ASP A 280 20.70 11.76 17.48
N LEU A 281 22.04 11.75 17.51
CA LEU A 281 22.83 10.74 16.79
C LEU A 281 23.10 9.50 17.64
N ARG A 282 22.47 9.37 18.82
CA ARG A 282 22.54 8.13 19.59
C ARG A 282 21.74 7.05 18.87
N PRO A 283 22.17 5.78 18.95
CA PRO A 283 21.41 4.67 18.38
C PRO A 283 20.01 4.46 18.99
N SER A 284 19.71 5.11 20.13
CA SER A 284 18.42 5.08 20.81
C SER A 284 17.47 6.19 20.34
N ALA A 285 17.85 6.97 19.33
CA ALA A 285 17.00 8.01 18.79
C ALA A 285 15.77 7.40 18.11
N ALA A 286 14.65 8.12 18.18
CA ALA A 286 13.40 7.77 17.53
C ALA A 286 12.91 8.93 16.67
N SER A 287 12.14 8.63 15.63
CA SER A 287 11.39 9.63 14.88
C SER A 287 10.30 10.21 15.77
N ASN A 288 10.13 11.53 15.78
CA ASN A 288 9.09 12.22 16.55
C ASN A 288 7.89 12.57 15.64
N ASP A 289 6.84 13.17 16.22
CA ASP A 289 5.66 13.60 15.47
C ASP A 289 5.77 15.04 14.92
N GLU A 290 6.97 15.64 14.99
CA GLU A 290 7.21 16.94 14.36
C GLU A 290 7.19 16.83 12.84
N LEU A 291 6.76 17.90 12.19
CA LEU A 291 6.77 18.01 10.74
C LEU A 291 8.20 18.06 10.20
N LEU A 292 8.42 17.37 9.08
CA LEU A 292 9.65 17.47 8.31
C LEU A 292 9.92 18.94 7.95
N TYR A 293 11.11 19.40 8.29
CA TYR A 293 11.56 20.77 8.09
C TYR A 293 12.65 20.80 7.01
N TYR A 294 12.36 21.48 5.92
CA TYR A 294 13.18 21.53 4.70
C TYR A 294 13.27 22.95 4.13
N ASP A 295 13.11 23.97 4.97
CA ASP A 295 13.31 25.38 4.60
C ASP A 295 14.79 25.66 4.29
N SER A 296 15.14 26.85 3.80
CA SER A 296 16.52 27.14 3.42
C SER A 296 17.50 26.97 4.59
N ALA A 297 18.69 26.42 4.30
CA ALA A 297 19.73 26.06 5.26
C ALA A 297 19.34 24.94 6.25
N SER A 298 18.57 23.95 5.80
CA SER A 298 18.16 22.79 6.62
C SER A 298 19.03 21.56 6.40
N ALA A 299 19.04 20.66 7.39
CA ALA A 299 19.62 19.32 7.29
C ALA A 299 18.58 18.28 7.71
N ILE A 300 18.50 17.18 6.96
CA ILE A 300 17.58 16.06 7.21
C ILE A 300 18.43 14.80 7.38
N ILE A 301 18.34 14.14 8.53
CA ILE A 301 19.02 12.87 8.79
C ILE A 301 18.03 11.73 8.64
N CYS A 302 18.41 10.73 7.84
CA CYS A 302 17.65 9.49 7.65
C CYS A 302 18.54 8.29 7.95
N ALA A 303 18.10 7.41 8.84
CA ALA A 303 18.80 6.16 9.14
C ALA A 303 17.84 4.97 9.02
N VAL A 304 18.22 4.00 8.20
CA VAL A 304 17.40 2.82 7.85
C VAL A 304 18.22 1.55 8.10
N GLY A 305 17.66 0.61 8.85
CA GLY A 305 18.31 -0.67 9.14
C GLY A 305 17.35 -1.83 8.89
N SER A 306 17.76 -2.76 8.04
CA SER A 306 16.98 -3.97 7.72
C SER A 306 17.76 -5.20 8.14
N ARG A 307 17.01 -6.25 8.47
CA ARG A 307 17.47 -7.52 9.00
C ARG A 307 17.06 -8.62 8.04
N TYR A 308 17.98 -9.51 7.68
CA TYR A 308 17.69 -10.67 6.84
C TYR A 308 18.17 -11.95 7.52
N LYS A 309 17.26 -12.91 7.75
CA LYS A 309 17.52 -14.13 8.54
C LYS A 309 18.23 -13.82 9.86
N SER A 310 17.74 -12.82 10.58
CA SER A 310 18.30 -12.30 11.83
C SER A 310 19.62 -11.51 11.75
N TYR A 311 20.25 -11.37 10.58
CA TYR A 311 21.48 -10.57 10.42
C TYR A 311 21.15 -9.12 10.05
N CYS A 312 21.69 -8.19 10.83
CA CYS A 312 21.44 -6.76 10.73
C CYS A 312 22.32 -6.07 9.69
N SER A 313 21.80 -4.96 9.16
CA SER A 313 22.53 -4.00 8.36
C SER A 313 22.08 -2.58 8.71
N ASN A 314 22.88 -1.58 8.37
CA ASN A 314 22.60 -0.19 8.67
C ASN A 314 23.09 0.74 7.56
N ILE A 315 22.29 1.76 7.26
CA ILE A 315 22.67 2.90 6.43
C ILE A 315 22.11 4.19 7.03
N ALA A 316 22.90 5.26 7.03
CA ALA A 316 22.43 6.60 7.37
C ALA A 316 22.96 7.62 6.37
N ARG A 317 22.11 8.58 5.99
CA ARG A 317 22.41 9.68 5.09
C ARG A 317 21.91 10.97 5.68
N THR A 318 22.60 12.06 5.34
CA THR A 318 22.14 13.42 5.62
C THR A 318 21.90 14.10 4.29
N PHE A 319 20.72 14.68 4.13
CA PHE A 319 20.32 15.51 3.00
C PHE A 319 20.34 16.97 3.41
N LEU A 320 20.77 17.83 2.50
CA LEU A 320 21.07 19.24 2.74
C LEU A 320 20.16 20.07 1.85
N ILE A 321 19.38 21.00 2.41
CA ILE A 321 18.45 21.85 1.65
C ILE A 321 18.92 23.30 1.71
N ASP A 322 19.20 23.91 0.56
CA ASP A 322 19.87 25.21 0.40
C ASP A 322 21.01 25.41 1.39
N ALA A 323 21.92 24.43 1.45
CA ALA A 323 22.95 24.44 2.47
C ALA A 323 23.89 25.65 2.35
N THR A 324 24.16 26.27 3.50
CA THR A 324 25.18 27.30 3.61
C THR A 324 26.57 26.73 3.33
N SER A 325 27.53 27.57 2.93
CA SER A 325 28.91 27.14 2.71
C SER A 325 29.53 26.46 3.95
N SER A 326 29.09 26.82 5.15
CA SER A 326 29.52 26.18 6.41
C SER A 326 28.97 24.75 6.53
N GLN A 327 27.68 24.54 6.25
CA GLN A 327 27.04 23.22 6.26
C GLN A 327 27.65 22.29 5.20
N SER A 328 27.86 22.80 3.98
CA SER A 328 28.49 22.05 2.90
C SER A 328 29.93 21.66 3.24
N LYS A 329 30.73 22.59 3.80
CA LYS A 329 32.09 22.29 4.27
C LYS A 329 32.09 21.23 5.38
N ALA A 330 31.19 21.34 6.36
CA ALA A 330 31.07 20.36 7.45
C ALA A 330 30.71 18.96 6.93
N TYR A 331 29.83 18.87 5.93
CA TYR A 331 29.48 17.60 5.28
C TYR A 331 30.66 17.01 4.50
N GLU A 332 31.40 17.81 3.73
CA GLU A 332 32.59 17.34 3.02
C GLU A 332 33.66 16.78 3.95
N VAL A 333 33.92 17.46 5.08
CA VAL A 333 34.85 16.99 6.11
C VAL A 333 34.34 15.68 6.73
N LEU A 334 33.04 15.58 7.03
CA LEU A 334 32.45 14.35 7.55
C LEU A 334 32.59 13.19 6.55
N PHE A 335 32.33 13.44 5.27
CA PHE A 335 32.47 12.46 4.19
C PHE A 335 33.93 11.96 4.08
N LYS A 336 34.92 12.86 4.13
CA LYS A 336 36.34 12.49 4.12
C LYS A 336 36.73 11.69 5.37
N ALA A 337 36.30 12.12 6.55
CA ALA A 337 36.58 11.44 7.81
C ALA A 337 35.96 10.03 7.85
N HIS A 338 34.74 9.88 7.35
CA HIS A 338 34.05 8.60 7.21
C HIS A 338 34.80 7.65 6.26
N ASN A 339 35.22 8.12 5.09
CA ASN A 339 36.01 7.32 4.15
C ASN A 339 37.41 6.96 4.69
N ALA A 340 38.03 7.85 5.47
CA ALA A 340 39.29 7.57 6.13
C ALA A 340 39.15 6.46 7.19
N ALA A 341 38.08 6.49 7.99
CA ALA A 341 37.77 5.43 8.94
C ALA A 341 37.60 4.07 8.24
N ILE A 342 36.80 4.03 7.18
CA ILE A 342 36.57 2.80 6.38
C ILE A 342 37.90 2.28 5.83
N SER A 343 38.71 3.16 5.24
CA SER A 343 39.99 2.79 4.60
C SER A 343 41.00 2.18 5.58
N GLU A 344 40.87 2.48 6.86
CA GLU A 344 41.77 2.03 7.92
C GLU A 344 41.31 0.73 8.60
N LEU A 345 40.06 0.29 8.37
CA LEU A 345 39.54 -1.01 8.82
C LEU A 345 40.11 -2.17 8.00
N LYS A 346 41.43 -2.37 8.06
CA LYS A 346 42.14 -3.44 7.35
C LYS A 346 42.56 -4.56 8.30
N PRO A 347 42.61 -5.82 7.83
CA PRO A 347 43.10 -6.93 8.63
C PRO A 347 44.46 -6.63 9.29
N GLY A 348 44.59 -6.92 10.57
CA GLY A 348 45.81 -6.72 11.35
C GLY A 348 45.99 -5.32 11.95
N LYS A 349 45.16 -4.33 11.57
CA LYS A 349 45.15 -3.01 12.22
C LYS A 349 44.29 -3.01 13.48
N LYS A 350 44.56 -2.09 14.41
CA LYS A 350 43.74 -1.87 15.60
C LYS A 350 42.42 -1.18 15.20
N VAL A 351 41.31 -1.54 15.83
CA VAL A 351 40.01 -0.86 15.66
C VAL A 351 40.11 0.63 15.99
N SER A 352 40.91 1.01 16.99
CA SER A 352 41.17 2.40 17.34
C SER A 352 41.82 3.21 16.23
N ALA A 353 42.61 2.59 15.35
CA ALA A 353 43.24 3.28 14.23
C ALA A 353 42.21 3.88 13.27
N ALA A 354 41.07 3.22 13.07
CA ALA A 354 39.99 3.74 12.24
C ALA A 354 39.36 5.02 12.83
N TYR A 355 39.17 5.06 14.15
CA TYR A 355 38.69 6.28 14.82
C TYR A 355 39.72 7.41 14.76
N GLN A 356 40.99 7.09 14.97
CA GLN A 356 42.08 8.07 14.90
C GLN A 356 42.25 8.64 13.49
N ALA A 357 42.07 7.82 12.45
CA ALA A 357 42.10 8.29 11.06
C ALA A 357 40.98 9.30 10.77
N ALA A 358 39.77 9.05 11.28
CA ALA A 358 38.67 10.01 11.18
C ALA A 358 38.99 11.32 11.92
N LEU A 359 39.46 11.21 13.16
CA LEU A 359 39.83 12.35 13.99
C LEU A 359 40.92 13.21 13.34
N ALA A 360 41.96 12.59 12.78
CA ALA A 360 43.05 13.29 12.12
C ALA A 360 42.60 14.08 10.88
N VAL A 361 41.57 13.61 10.15
CA VAL A 361 40.99 14.37 9.03
C VAL A 361 40.27 15.62 9.55
N VAL A 362 39.48 15.49 10.61
CA VAL A 362 38.75 16.60 11.22
C VAL A 362 39.71 17.63 11.80
N GLU A 363 40.73 17.20 12.56
CA GLU A 363 41.76 18.08 13.12
C GLU A 363 42.53 18.86 12.04
N LYS A 364 42.73 18.25 10.86
CA LYS A 364 43.46 18.88 9.75
C LYS A 364 42.61 19.89 8.97
N GLU A 365 41.36 19.57 8.67
CA GLU A 365 40.54 20.37 7.74
C GLU A 365 39.53 21.31 8.44
N ALA A 366 39.09 20.95 9.64
CA ALA A 366 38.13 21.72 10.45
C ALA A 366 38.34 21.46 11.96
N PRO A 367 39.45 21.94 12.55
CA PRO A 367 39.76 21.72 13.96
C PRO A 367 38.68 22.24 14.93
N GLU A 368 37.91 23.24 14.50
CA GLU A 368 36.76 23.78 15.22
C GLU A 368 35.62 22.77 15.43
N LEU A 369 35.53 21.72 14.60
CA LEU A 369 34.45 20.71 14.65
C LEU A 369 34.83 19.48 15.49
N VAL A 370 36.05 19.41 16.04
CA VAL A 370 36.54 18.23 16.79
C VAL A 370 35.70 17.97 18.05
N SER A 371 35.26 19.04 18.74
CA SER A 371 34.38 18.91 19.92
C SER A 371 33.03 18.30 19.58
N ASN A 372 32.56 18.51 18.36
CA ASN A 372 31.24 18.12 17.86
C ASN A 372 31.24 16.71 17.27
N LEU A 373 32.40 16.13 16.99
CA LEU A 373 32.54 14.78 16.44
C LEU A 373 32.04 13.72 17.43
N THR A 374 31.31 12.73 16.93
CA THR A 374 30.86 11.59 17.74
C THR A 374 32.05 10.87 18.40
N LYS A 375 31.87 10.43 19.65
CA LYS A 375 32.92 9.73 20.43
C LYS A 375 33.22 8.31 19.93
N SER A 376 32.43 7.84 18.98
CA SER A 376 32.54 6.53 18.33
C SER A 376 32.26 6.72 16.84
N ALA A 377 32.96 5.95 16.00
CA ALA A 377 32.73 5.83 14.56
C ALA A 377 31.92 4.57 14.23
N GLY A 378 31.15 4.04 15.19
CA GLY A 378 30.26 2.89 15.03
C GLY A 378 30.70 1.64 15.77
N THR A 379 30.19 0.48 15.38
CA THR A 379 30.42 -0.81 16.06
C THR A 379 30.46 -1.98 15.09
N GLY A 380 30.86 -3.16 15.56
CA GLY A 380 30.55 -4.41 14.86
C GLY A 380 29.03 -4.59 14.71
N ILE A 381 28.63 -5.29 13.65
CA ILE A 381 27.23 -5.60 13.33
C ILE A 381 27.12 -7.05 12.84
N GLY A 382 26.03 -7.72 13.20
CA GLY A 382 25.78 -9.12 12.87
C GLY A 382 24.39 -9.54 13.30
N LEU A 383 24.29 -10.58 14.12
CA LEU A 383 23.03 -10.96 14.77
C LEU A 383 22.57 -9.90 15.78
N GLU A 384 23.53 -9.19 16.35
CA GLU A 384 23.33 -8.00 17.17
C GLU A 384 23.48 -6.76 16.27
N PHE A 385 22.55 -5.82 16.39
CA PHE A 385 22.69 -4.52 15.71
C PHE A 385 23.95 -3.77 16.17
N ARG A 386 24.30 -3.93 17.46
CA ARG A 386 25.45 -3.29 18.09
C ARG A 386 26.32 -4.29 18.84
N GLU A 387 27.39 -4.75 18.22
CA GLU A 387 28.40 -5.58 18.89
C GLU A 387 29.32 -4.72 19.76
N SER A 388 28.99 -4.60 21.05
CA SER A 388 29.67 -3.71 21.99
C SER A 388 31.19 -3.96 22.13
N GLY A 389 31.64 -5.21 21.96
CA GLY A 389 33.07 -5.57 21.98
C GLY A 389 33.88 -5.03 20.79
N LEU A 390 33.21 -4.66 19.69
CA LEU A 390 33.80 -4.14 18.47
C LEU A 390 33.47 -2.65 18.24
N ASN A 391 33.30 -1.88 19.30
CA ASN A 391 33.07 -0.44 19.20
C ASN A 391 34.30 0.29 18.64
N ILE A 392 34.09 1.08 17.58
CA ILE A 392 35.13 1.87 16.91
C ILE A 392 35.33 3.17 17.66
N ASN A 393 36.28 3.19 18.60
CA ASN A 393 36.65 4.36 19.38
C ASN A 393 38.16 4.38 19.66
N ALA A 394 38.66 5.50 20.19
CA ALA A 394 40.08 5.70 20.47
C ALA A 394 40.72 4.67 21.41
N LYS A 395 39.92 3.96 22.24
CA LYS A 395 40.40 3.03 23.29
C LYS A 395 40.42 1.57 22.84
N ASN A 396 39.76 1.21 21.75
CA ASN A 396 39.61 -0.19 21.36
C ASN A 396 40.84 -0.72 20.62
N GLU A 397 41.67 -1.49 21.32
CA GLU A 397 42.91 -2.06 20.77
C GLU A 397 42.74 -3.40 20.04
N ARG A 398 41.51 -3.91 19.89
CA ARG A 398 41.28 -5.17 19.18
C ARG A 398 41.76 -5.10 17.74
N LEU A 399 42.29 -6.21 17.25
CA LEU A 399 42.73 -6.32 15.86
C LEU A 399 41.56 -6.65 14.95
N VAL A 400 41.47 -5.92 13.84
CA VAL A 400 40.53 -6.19 12.76
C VAL A 400 40.93 -7.51 12.08
N LYS A 401 39.96 -8.41 11.89
CA LYS A 401 40.15 -9.70 11.22
C LYS A 401 39.27 -9.77 9.96
N VAL A 402 39.70 -10.56 8.99
CA VAL A 402 38.90 -10.89 7.80
C VAL A 402 37.61 -11.57 8.25
N GLY A 403 36.49 -11.21 7.61
CA GLY A 403 35.15 -11.70 7.96
C GLY A 403 34.48 -10.91 9.09
N MET A 404 35.15 -9.95 9.73
CA MET A 404 34.45 -8.98 10.58
C MET A 404 33.54 -8.08 9.73
N VAL A 405 32.46 -7.59 10.32
CA VAL A 405 31.54 -6.64 9.70
C VAL A 405 31.29 -5.51 10.68
N PHE A 406 31.35 -4.27 10.18
CA PHE A 406 31.16 -3.06 10.96
C PHE A 406 30.03 -2.20 10.39
N ASN A 407 29.20 -1.65 11.27
CA ASN A 407 28.41 -0.45 11.01
C ASN A 407 29.31 0.75 11.30
N VAL A 408 29.87 1.37 10.25
CA VAL A 408 30.72 2.55 10.37
C VAL A 408 29.82 3.77 10.35
N SER A 409 29.52 4.32 11.53
CA SER A 409 28.59 5.42 11.76
C SER A 409 29.31 6.59 12.44
N LEU A 410 29.45 7.71 11.74
CA LEU A 410 30.18 8.89 12.19
C LEU A 410 29.34 10.14 11.92
N GLY A 411 29.35 11.09 12.85
CA GLY A 411 28.59 12.33 12.70
C GLY A 411 29.15 13.51 13.50
N PHE A 412 28.60 14.68 13.22
CA PHE A 412 28.80 15.91 13.99
C PHE A 412 27.51 16.30 14.71
N GLN A 413 27.60 16.56 16.00
CA GLN A 413 26.48 16.93 16.86
C GLN A 413 26.55 18.41 17.23
N ASN A 414 25.40 19.04 17.43
CA ASN A 414 25.28 20.39 17.98
C ASN A 414 26.03 21.48 17.19
N LEU A 415 25.98 21.43 15.85
CA LEU A 415 26.57 22.45 14.98
C LEU A 415 25.69 23.69 14.92
N GLN A 416 26.30 24.88 14.88
CA GLN A 416 25.58 26.15 14.85
C GLN A 416 25.64 26.78 13.45
N SER A 417 24.49 27.14 12.89
CA SER A 417 24.40 27.78 11.56
C SER A 417 24.56 29.31 11.60
N GLY A 418 24.45 29.93 12.78
CA GLY A 418 24.51 31.38 12.97
C GLY A 418 23.23 32.14 12.57
N ARG A 419 22.13 31.44 12.30
CA ARG A 419 20.82 32.03 11.97
C ARG A 419 19.96 32.31 13.22
N SER A 420 18.99 33.23 13.11
CA SER A 420 18.09 33.61 14.20
C SER A 420 16.91 32.64 14.42
N ASN A 421 16.52 31.87 13.40
CA ASN A 421 15.40 30.93 13.51
C ASN A 421 15.83 29.71 14.36
N PRO A 422 15.14 29.40 15.47
CA PRO A 422 15.50 28.29 16.36
C PRO A 422 15.51 26.92 15.65
N LYS A 423 14.68 26.72 14.61
CA LYS A 423 14.61 25.46 13.85
C LYS A 423 15.84 25.21 12.94
N ASN A 424 16.56 26.27 12.58
CA ASN A 424 17.78 26.18 11.76
C ASN A 424 19.05 26.57 12.51
N GLN A 425 18.94 27.01 13.76
CA GLN A 425 20.08 27.46 14.55
C GLN A 425 21.04 26.31 14.85
N ASN A 426 20.49 25.17 15.26
CA ASN A 426 21.25 23.96 15.58
C ASN A 426 21.06 22.92 14.47
N TYR A 427 22.13 22.23 14.06
CA TYR A 427 22.02 21.11 13.13
C TYR A 427 23.02 20.00 13.46
N ALA A 428 22.78 18.82 12.89
CA ALA A 428 23.69 17.69 12.99
C ALA A 428 23.87 17.04 11.62
N LEU A 429 24.95 16.28 11.47
CA LEU A 429 25.26 15.53 10.26
C LEU A 429 25.62 14.10 10.65
N LEU A 430 25.13 13.10 9.91
CA LEU A 430 25.39 11.69 10.15
C LEU A 430 25.57 10.92 8.84
N LEU A 431 26.63 10.10 8.79
CA LEU A 431 26.87 9.12 7.74
C LEU A 431 27.09 7.76 8.37
N ALA A 432 26.35 6.76 7.89
CA ALA A 432 26.56 5.37 8.28
C ALA A 432 26.53 4.42 7.08
N ASP A 433 27.42 3.43 7.09
CA ASP A 433 27.49 2.37 6.09
C ASP A 433 27.85 1.03 6.74
N THR A 434 27.33 -0.05 6.16
CA THR A 434 27.72 -1.41 6.55
C THR A 434 28.94 -1.84 5.71
N VAL A 435 30.00 -2.27 6.40
CA VAL A 435 31.31 -2.56 5.81
C VAL A 435 31.76 -3.97 6.17
N VAL A 436 32.04 -4.79 5.16
CA VAL A 436 32.57 -6.14 5.31
C VAL A 436 34.09 -6.13 5.12
N ILE A 437 34.81 -6.72 6.06
CA ILE A 437 36.28 -6.78 6.00
C ILE A 437 36.71 -7.98 5.16
N SER A 438 37.24 -7.70 3.97
CA SER A 438 37.84 -8.70 3.07
C SER A 438 39.38 -8.71 3.16
N ASN A 439 40.04 -9.61 2.43
CA ASN A 439 41.50 -9.73 2.41
C ASN A 439 42.21 -8.50 1.82
N ASP A 440 41.63 -7.87 0.80
CA ASP A 440 42.28 -6.80 0.03
C ASP A 440 41.85 -5.42 0.49
N LYS A 441 40.53 -5.18 0.46
CA LYS A 441 39.93 -3.87 0.78
C LYS A 441 38.61 -4.03 1.54
N PRO A 442 38.29 -3.11 2.46
CA PRO A 442 36.96 -3.05 3.06
C PRO A 442 35.90 -2.88 1.97
N GLU A 443 34.89 -3.73 1.97
CA GLU A 443 33.78 -3.72 1.02
C GLU A 443 32.59 -2.99 1.64
N VAL A 444 32.20 -1.84 1.08
CA VAL A 444 31.01 -1.10 1.50
C VAL A 444 29.80 -1.72 0.81
N VAL A 445 28.98 -2.45 1.56
CA VAL A 445 27.85 -3.22 1.00
C VAL A 445 26.57 -2.38 0.87
N THR A 446 26.58 -1.15 1.38
CA THR A 446 25.52 -0.13 1.26
C THR A 446 25.82 0.94 0.21
N SER A 447 26.81 0.71 -0.67
CA SER A 447 27.29 1.71 -1.64
C SER A 447 26.29 2.09 -2.74
N ARG A 448 25.13 1.42 -2.84
CA ARG A 448 24.08 1.74 -3.81
C ARG A 448 23.48 3.13 -3.57
N SER A 449 23.46 3.58 -2.32
CA SER A 449 23.04 4.94 -1.95
C SER A 449 24.24 5.87 -1.96
N SER A 450 24.16 6.93 -2.78
CA SER A 450 25.21 7.94 -2.85
C SER A 450 25.36 8.70 -1.54
N LYS A 451 26.56 9.24 -1.34
CA LYS A 451 26.95 10.11 -0.23
C LYS A 451 27.84 11.27 -0.72
N ASN A 452 27.88 11.51 -2.04
CA ASN A 452 28.56 12.68 -2.59
C ASN A 452 27.69 13.91 -2.32
N LEU A 453 28.31 15.05 -2.05
CA LEU A 453 27.59 16.29 -1.76
C LEU A 453 26.61 16.67 -2.88
N GLN A 454 27.01 16.50 -4.15
CA GLN A 454 26.17 16.81 -5.32
C GLN A 454 24.89 15.96 -5.40
N ASP A 455 24.90 14.76 -4.82
CA ASP A 455 23.78 13.82 -4.87
C ASP A 455 22.88 13.92 -3.64
N VAL A 456 23.24 14.72 -2.63
CA VAL A 456 22.47 14.86 -1.37
C VAL A 456 22.12 16.31 -1.03
N ALA A 457 22.61 17.27 -1.82
CA ALA A 457 22.32 18.68 -1.65
C ALA A 457 21.24 19.08 -2.67
N TYR A 458 20.12 19.60 -2.15
CA TYR A 458 18.99 20.11 -2.90
C TYR A 458 19.00 21.64 -2.83
N SER A 459 18.61 22.31 -3.91
CA SER A 459 18.52 23.76 -3.97
C SER A 459 17.22 24.17 -4.65
N PHE A 460 16.47 25.08 -4.03
CA PHE A 460 15.29 25.68 -4.63
C PHE A 460 15.73 26.83 -5.52
N ASN A 461 15.74 26.62 -6.84
CA ASN A 461 15.93 27.73 -7.78
C ASN A 461 14.64 28.54 -7.86
N ASP A 462 14.51 29.55 -7.02
CA ASP A 462 13.58 30.66 -7.24
C ASP A 462 14.06 31.45 -8.46
N GLY A 463 13.33 31.31 -9.57
CA GLY A 463 13.39 32.09 -10.82
C GLY A 463 14.62 32.98 -11.06
N ASP A 464 15.62 32.44 -11.76
CA ASP A 464 16.43 33.09 -12.81
C ASP A 464 17.63 32.18 -13.16
N GLU A 465 17.40 31.15 -13.96
CA GLU A 465 18.48 30.49 -14.71
C GLU A 465 18.14 30.49 -16.20
N GLU A 466 18.46 31.60 -16.85
CA GLU A 466 18.92 31.56 -18.24
C GLU A 466 20.10 30.58 -18.34
N GLU A 467 20.08 29.75 -19.37
CA GLU A 467 21.13 28.78 -19.70
C GLU A 467 22.53 29.37 -19.53
N ALA A 468 23.33 28.77 -18.66
CA ALA A 468 24.74 29.08 -18.52
C ALA A 468 25.52 28.61 -19.76
N GLU A 469 25.54 29.42 -20.82
CA GLU A 469 26.55 29.31 -21.87
C GLU A 469 27.92 29.78 -21.36
N LYS A 470 28.95 28.96 -21.64
CA LYS A 470 30.35 29.19 -21.29
C LYS A 470 30.91 30.48 -21.91
N PRO A 471 31.86 31.19 -21.26
CA PRO A 471 32.34 32.46 -21.76
C PRO A 471 33.30 32.29 -22.96
N LYS A 472 33.02 32.99 -24.06
CA LYS A 472 34.00 33.32 -25.11
C LYS A 472 34.18 34.83 -25.24
N LYS A 473 35.44 35.21 -25.49
CA LYS A 473 36.07 36.54 -25.45
C LYS A 473 35.42 37.62 -26.36
N PRO A 474 35.62 38.92 -26.06
CA PRO A 474 34.95 40.03 -26.74
C PRO A 474 35.68 40.48 -28.01
N LYS A 475 34.92 41.02 -28.98
CA LYS A 475 35.40 41.94 -30.03
C LYS A 475 34.25 42.75 -30.65
N ASP A 476 34.36 44.07 -30.45
CA ASP A 476 34.12 45.21 -31.34
C ASP A 476 32.78 45.39 -32.10
N GLU A 477 32.04 46.41 -31.64
CA GLU A 477 31.35 47.51 -32.35
C GLU A 477 30.68 47.27 -33.73
N ALA A 478 29.39 47.61 -33.86
CA ALA A 478 28.94 48.95 -34.26
C ALA A 478 27.43 49.06 -34.61
N ASN A 479 26.77 50.01 -33.93
CA ASN A 479 25.71 50.93 -34.36
C ASN A 479 24.37 50.46 -34.96
N GLY A 480 23.29 50.84 -34.25
CA GLY A 480 21.96 51.14 -34.79
C GLY A 480 21.04 51.76 -33.73
N ARG A 481 20.98 53.10 -33.67
CA ARG A 481 20.19 53.96 -32.76
C ARG A 481 18.67 53.84 -32.98
N GLU A 482 17.89 53.96 -31.90
CA GLU A 482 16.87 55.01 -31.62
C GLU A 482 16.22 54.75 -30.24
N ALA A 483 16.52 55.57 -29.22
CA ALA A 483 15.63 56.59 -28.60
C ALA A 483 14.28 56.01 -28.12
N LEU A 484 13.90 56.05 -26.83
CA LEU A 484 13.57 57.30 -26.11
C LEU A 484 13.30 57.04 -24.59
N MET A 485 14.02 57.79 -23.75
CA MET A 485 13.63 58.39 -22.47
C MET A 485 13.12 57.55 -21.27
N SER A 486 14.03 57.42 -20.31
CA SER A 486 13.81 57.53 -18.87
C SER A 486 12.96 58.75 -18.47
N LYS A 487 12.01 58.56 -17.54
CA LYS A 487 11.63 59.59 -16.56
C LYS A 487 11.18 58.97 -15.24
N THR A 488 12.03 59.16 -14.23
CA THR A 488 11.66 59.27 -12.83
C THR A 488 10.59 60.36 -12.67
N THR A 489 9.43 60.04 -12.10
CA THR A 489 8.53 61.04 -11.51
C THR A 489 7.86 60.49 -10.26
N LEU A 490 7.92 61.34 -9.24
CA LEU A 490 7.29 61.23 -7.94
C LEU A 490 5.75 61.13 -8.03
N ARG A 491 5.20 60.36 -7.08
CA ARG A 491 3.85 60.39 -6.48
C ARG A 491 2.80 61.34 -7.10
N SER A 492 1.73 60.73 -7.59
CA SER A 492 0.38 61.31 -7.61
C SER A 492 -0.60 60.21 -7.26
N ASP A 493 -1.34 60.40 -6.17
CA ASP A 493 -2.50 59.60 -5.79
C ASP A 493 -3.54 59.62 -6.92
N ASN A 494 -3.94 58.45 -7.38
CA ASN A 494 -5.21 58.25 -8.06
C ASN A 494 -5.66 56.81 -7.74
N HIS A 495 -6.82 56.67 -7.10
CA HIS A 495 -7.43 55.39 -6.75
C HIS A 495 -7.71 54.57 -8.02
N GLU A 496 -6.88 53.57 -8.31
CA GLU A 496 -7.30 52.39 -9.04
C GLU A 496 -7.86 51.40 -8.02
N ILE A 497 -9.15 51.08 -8.16
CA ILE A 497 -9.80 50.00 -7.40
C ILE A 497 -9.07 48.70 -7.77
N SER A 498 -8.47 48.02 -6.79
CA SER A 498 -7.79 46.74 -7.01
C SER A 498 -8.74 45.72 -7.63
N LYS A 499 -8.26 44.87 -8.55
CA LYS A 499 -9.05 43.77 -9.16
C LYS A 499 -9.75 42.88 -8.12
N GLU A 500 -9.16 42.79 -6.93
CA GLU A 500 -9.69 42.05 -5.78
C GLU A 500 -10.96 42.69 -5.17
N GLU A 501 -11.02 44.02 -5.14
CA GLU A 501 -12.19 44.75 -4.62
C GLU A 501 -13.40 44.65 -5.56
N LEU A 502 -13.17 44.62 -6.88
CA LEU A 502 -14.21 44.36 -7.87
C LEU A 502 -14.78 42.94 -7.74
N ARG A 503 -13.92 41.94 -7.52
CA ARG A 503 -14.33 40.55 -7.29
C ARG A 503 -15.19 40.43 -6.02
N ARG A 504 -14.78 41.11 -4.95
CA ARG A 504 -15.53 41.12 -3.68
C ARG A 504 -16.94 41.71 -3.84
N GLN A 505 -17.07 42.80 -4.59
CA GLN A 505 -18.38 43.43 -4.87
C GLN A 505 -19.28 42.53 -5.72
N HIS A 506 -18.73 41.87 -6.74
CA HIS A 506 -19.49 40.93 -7.57
C HIS A 506 -19.99 39.73 -6.77
N GLN A 507 -19.11 39.13 -5.95
CA GLN A 507 -19.46 38.00 -5.09
C GLN A 507 -20.47 38.35 -3.99
N ALA A 508 -20.52 39.61 -3.54
CA ALA A 508 -21.55 40.08 -2.60
C ALA A 508 -22.93 40.20 -3.27
N GLU A 509 -22.99 40.69 -4.52
CA GLU A 509 -24.24 40.74 -5.28
C GLU A 509 -24.77 39.33 -5.60
N LEU A 510 -23.88 38.39 -5.97
CA LEU A 510 -24.24 36.98 -6.18
C LEU A 510 -24.79 36.33 -4.90
N ALA A 511 -24.23 36.64 -3.72
CA ALA A 511 -24.73 36.13 -2.44
C ALA A 511 -26.20 36.53 -2.22
N ARG A 512 -26.53 37.80 -2.47
CA ARG A 512 -27.89 38.32 -2.34
C ARG A 512 -28.86 37.66 -3.32
N GLN A 513 -28.46 37.52 -4.59
CA GLN A 513 -29.28 36.86 -5.61
C GLN A 513 -29.54 35.39 -5.29
N LYS A 514 -28.52 34.67 -4.77
CA LYS A 514 -28.65 33.26 -4.37
C LYS A 514 -29.50 33.06 -3.13
N ASN A 515 -29.38 33.93 -2.13
CA ASN A 515 -30.25 33.92 -0.96
C ASN A 515 -31.72 34.14 -1.37
N GLU A 516 -31.99 35.06 -2.32
CA GLU A 516 -33.34 35.26 -2.84
C GLU A 516 -33.85 34.09 -3.69
N GLU A 517 -33.02 33.49 -4.56
CA GLU A 517 -33.35 32.31 -5.37
C GLU A 517 -33.64 31.09 -4.48
N THR A 518 -32.79 30.84 -3.47
CA THR A 518 -32.97 29.77 -2.49
C THR A 518 -34.22 29.99 -1.64
N ALA A 519 -34.45 31.20 -1.13
CA ALA A 519 -35.64 31.53 -0.35
C ALA A 519 -36.93 31.36 -1.17
N ARG A 520 -36.94 31.79 -2.44
CA ARG A 520 -38.08 31.56 -3.35
C ARG A 520 -38.33 30.09 -3.62
N ARG A 521 -37.26 29.28 -3.75
CA ARG A 521 -37.36 27.84 -3.99
C ARG A 521 -37.82 27.08 -2.75
N LEU A 522 -37.35 27.45 -1.56
CA LEU A 522 -37.77 26.90 -0.28
C LEU A 522 -39.21 27.30 0.09
N ALA A 523 -39.60 28.56 -0.15
CA ALA A 523 -40.97 29.04 0.01
C ALA A 523 -41.95 28.48 -1.05
N GLY A 524 -41.45 28.20 -2.26
CA GLY A 524 -42.21 27.61 -3.37
C GLY A 524 -42.25 26.08 -3.39
N ALA A 525 -41.43 25.39 -2.58
CA ALA A 525 -41.39 23.93 -2.50
C ALA A 525 -42.66 23.29 -1.87
N GLY A 526 -43.58 24.13 -1.40
CA GLY A 526 -44.92 23.73 -1.01
C GLY A 526 -45.93 23.72 -2.16
N SER A 527 -45.62 23.18 -3.35
CA SER A 527 -46.59 22.61 -4.34
C SER A 527 -45.98 22.46 -5.75
N ALA A 528 -45.44 21.28 -6.05
CA ALA A 528 -45.39 20.73 -7.41
C ALA A 528 -45.46 19.20 -7.33
N PRO A 529 -46.11 18.55 -8.32
CA PRO A 529 -46.90 17.34 -8.11
C PRO A 529 -46.02 16.12 -7.85
N GLY A 530 -46.42 15.34 -6.85
CA GLY A 530 -45.80 14.07 -6.50
C GLY A 530 -45.65 13.18 -7.73
N ASP A 531 -44.41 12.85 -8.04
CA ASP A 531 -44.07 11.91 -9.10
C ASP A 531 -44.49 10.52 -8.63
N ASN A 532 -45.74 10.19 -8.95
CA ASN A 532 -46.43 8.95 -8.63
C ASN A 532 -45.96 7.84 -9.59
N ARG A 533 -44.64 7.65 -9.69
CA ARG A 533 -44.01 6.67 -10.58
C ARG A 533 -42.95 5.85 -9.85
N SER A 534 -43.44 5.02 -8.95
CA SER A 534 -43.10 3.60 -8.93
C SER A 534 -43.92 2.95 -7.83
N ALA A 535 -45.16 2.59 -8.16
CA ALA A 535 -45.76 1.43 -7.52
C ALA A 535 -44.84 0.27 -7.86
N ALA A 536 -43.88 0.00 -6.97
CA ALA A 536 -43.07 -1.20 -6.99
C ALA A 536 -44.06 -2.35 -7.12
N ARG A 537 -44.07 -2.99 -8.29
CA ARG A 537 -44.85 -4.21 -8.51
C ARG A 537 -44.56 -5.10 -7.32
N ALA A 538 -45.61 -5.43 -6.58
CA ALA A 538 -45.54 -6.33 -5.44
C ALA A 538 -44.68 -7.54 -5.84
N LEU A 539 -43.51 -7.67 -5.21
CA LEU A 539 -42.68 -8.85 -5.31
C LEU A 539 -43.60 -10.04 -5.01
N THR A 540 -43.70 -10.94 -5.99
CA THR A 540 -44.44 -12.20 -5.91
C THR A 540 -44.19 -12.85 -4.56
N ASP A 541 -45.26 -13.26 -3.88
CA ASP A 541 -45.15 -13.91 -2.57
C ASP A 541 -44.12 -15.05 -2.65
N LEU A 542 -43.19 -15.05 -1.69
CA LEU A 542 -42.11 -16.04 -1.58
C LEU A 542 -42.72 -17.41 -1.24
N ILE A 543 -43.04 -18.20 -2.28
CA ILE A 543 -43.63 -19.53 -2.14
C ILE A 543 -42.54 -20.57 -2.35
N ALA A 544 -42.19 -21.32 -1.29
CA ALA A 544 -41.23 -22.41 -1.37
C ALA A 544 -41.78 -23.61 -2.16
N TYR A 545 -42.98 -24.09 -1.83
CA TYR A 545 -43.70 -25.14 -2.57
C TYR A 545 -45.19 -24.79 -2.62
N LYS A 546 -45.85 -25.09 -3.75
CA LYS A 546 -47.30 -24.87 -3.91
C LYS A 546 -48.11 -26.09 -3.46
N ASN A 547 -47.61 -27.30 -3.69
CA ASN A 547 -48.26 -28.54 -3.28
C ASN A 547 -47.28 -29.48 -2.56
N VAL A 548 -47.80 -30.35 -1.70
CA VAL A 548 -47.02 -31.38 -0.97
C VAL A 548 -46.32 -32.35 -1.93
N ASN A 549 -46.90 -32.60 -3.10
CA ASN A 549 -46.31 -33.47 -4.13
C ASN A 549 -45.10 -32.86 -4.85
N ASP A 550 -44.88 -31.55 -4.71
CA ASP A 550 -43.77 -30.84 -5.35
C ASP A 550 -42.48 -30.92 -4.50
N VAL A 551 -42.60 -31.36 -3.24
CA VAL A 551 -41.46 -31.62 -2.36
C VAL A 551 -40.74 -32.86 -2.88
N ALA A 552 -39.49 -32.70 -3.28
CA ALA A 552 -38.69 -33.82 -3.75
C ALA A 552 -38.68 -34.95 -2.70
N PRO A 553 -39.03 -36.20 -3.06
CA PRO A 553 -38.94 -37.31 -2.11
C PRO A 553 -37.49 -37.45 -1.66
N PRO A 554 -37.21 -37.61 -0.36
CA PRO A 554 -35.85 -37.74 0.13
C PRO A 554 -35.17 -38.88 -0.62
N LYS A 555 -34.01 -38.60 -1.23
CA LYS A 555 -33.16 -39.64 -1.84
C LYS A 555 -32.64 -40.53 -0.72
N GLY A 556 -33.44 -41.53 -0.35
CA GLY A 556 -33.22 -42.43 0.78
C GLY A 556 -34.40 -42.43 1.75
N LEU A 557 -35.14 -43.54 1.82
CA LEU A 557 -36.09 -43.78 2.92
C LEU A 557 -35.29 -43.82 4.24
N ASN A 558 -35.54 -42.86 5.14
CA ASN A 558 -35.05 -42.77 6.54
C ASN A 558 -33.81 -41.90 6.86
N GLN A 559 -33.45 -40.86 6.10
CA GLN A 559 -32.40 -39.92 6.53
C GLN A 559 -32.91 -38.48 6.73
N LEU A 560 -33.05 -38.08 8.00
CA LEU A 560 -33.29 -36.70 8.45
C LEU A 560 -32.01 -35.87 8.28
N MET A 561 -31.69 -35.49 7.05
CA MET A 561 -30.51 -34.69 6.69
C MET A 561 -30.93 -33.37 6.05
N ILE A 562 -30.08 -32.34 6.15
CA ILE A 562 -30.32 -31.05 5.49
C ILE A 562 -30.19 -31.26 3.97
N GLN A 563 -31.22 -30.86 3.22
CA GLN A 563 -31.26 -31.02 1.76
C GLN A 563 -31.49 -29.67 1.09
N ILE A 564 -30.94 -29.51 -0.11
CA ILE A 564 -31.04 -28.27 -0.88
C ILE A 564 -31.68 -28.62 -2.21
N ASP A 565 -32.85 -28.03 -2.47
CA ASP A 565 -33.52 -28.09 -3.76
C ASP A 565 -33.10 -26.88 -4.59
N GLN A 566 -32.10 -27.08 -5.44
CA GLN A 566 -31.59 -26.04 -6.34
C GLN A 566 -32.63 -25.59 -7.37
N LYS A 567 -33.60 -26.43 -7.74
CA LYS A 567 -34.58 -26.12 -8.79
C LYS A 567 -35.65 -25.16 -8.28
N ASN A 568 -36.09 -25.34 -7.04
CA ASN A 568 -37.10 -24.50 -6.40
C ASN A 568 -36.49 -23.45 -5.46
N GLU A 569 -35.16 -23.39 -5.34
CA GLU A 569 -34.44 -22.39 -4.53
C GLU A 569 -34.76 -22.49 -3.02
N VAL A 570 -34.90 -23.73 -2.52
CA VAL A 570 -35.36 -24.05 -1.15
C VAL A 570 -34.35 -24.91 -0.39
N VAL A 571 -34.21 -24.62 0.90
CA VAL A 571 -33.46 -25.43 1.88
C VAL A 571 -34.45 -26.18 2.76
N LEU A 572 -34.32 -27.50 2.83
CA LEU A 572 -35.13 -28.37 3.67
C LEU A 572 -34.37 -28.67 4.97
N LEU A 573 -34.94 -28.25 6.11
CA LEU A 573 -34.35 -28.43 7.43
C LEU A 573 -35.12 -29.46 8.27
N PRO A 574 -34.45 -30.42 8.94
CA PRO A 574 -35.09 -31.41 9.80
C PRO A 574 -35.40 -30.82 11.19
N ILE A 575 -36.58 -30.24 11.39
CA ILE A 575 -37.01 -29.68 12.68
C ILE A 575 -37.87 -30.72 13.41
N TYR A 576 -37.38 -31.22 14.55
CA TYR A 576 -38.06 -32.22 15.40
C TYR A 576 -38.67 -33.41 14.63
N GLY A 577 -37.94 -33.95 13.66
CA GLY A 577 -38.36 -35.11 12.87
C GLY A 577 -39.23 -34.79 11.65
N SER A 578 -39.49 -33.51 11.37
CA SER A 578 -40.21 -33.05 10.17
C SER A 578 -39.28 -32.25 9.26
N MET A 579 -39.34 -32.48 7.95
CA MET A 579 -38.58 -31.71 6.97
C MET A 579 -39.35 -30.44 6.61
N ILE A 580 -38.83 -29.27 6.99
CA ILE A 580 -39.48 -27.98 6.79
C ILE A 580 -38.75 -27.19 5.69
N PRO A 581 -39.45 -26.75 4.63
CA PRO A 581 -38.85 -25.96 3.55
C PRO A 581 -38.73 -24.47 3.90
N PHE A 582 -37.55 -23.91 3.64
CA PHE A 582 -37.26 -22.48 3.74
C PHE A 582 -36.71 -21.97 2.40
N HIS A 583 -37.36 -20.96 1.82
CA HIS A 583 -36.82 -20.30 0.62
C HIS A 583 -35.49 -19.61 0.95
N VAL A 584 -34.50 -19.69 0.06
CA VAL A 584 -33.14 -19.18 0.33
C VAL A 584 -33.11 -17.68 0.63
N ALA A 585 -34.01 -16.89 0.03
CA ALA A 585 -34.14 -15.46 0.34
C ALA A 585 -34.51 -15.15 1.80
N THR A 586 -35.05 -16.12 2.56
CA THR A 586 -35.34 -15.94 4.00
C THR A 586 -34.11 -16.17 4.90
N ILE A 587 -33.02 -16.70 4.35
CA ILE A 587 -31.78 -17.01 5.08
C ILE A 587 -30.82 -15.82 4.98
N ARG A 588 -30.43 -15.27 6.14
CA ARG A 588 -29.48 -14.16 6.26
C ARG A 588 -28.05 -14.64 6.07
N THR A 589 -27.60 -15.58 6.88
CA THR A 589 -26.22 -16.09 6.85
C THR A 589 -26.18 -17.55 7.31
N VAL A 590 -25.17 -18.28 6.85
CA VAL A 590 -24.89 -19.65 7.28
C VAL A 590 -23.42 -19.76 7.66
N SER A 591 -23.15 -20.28 8.85
CA SER A 591 -21.80 -20.51 9.37
C SER A 591 -21.62 -21.94 9.83
N SER A 592 -20.37 -22.42 9.81
CA SER A 592 -19.97 -23.72 10.33
C SER A 592 -18.84 -23.56 11.34
N GLN A 593 -18.95 -24.21 12.50
CA GLN A 593 -17.92 -24.27 13.53
C GLN A 593 -17.52 -25.72 13.79
N GLN A 594 -16.21 -26.00 13.89
CA GLN A 594 -15.68 -27.32 14.23
C GLN A 594 -15.10 -27.27 15.64
N ASP A 595 -15.57 -28.14 16.53
CA ASP A 595 -15.01 -28.31 17.88
C ASP A 595 -13.99 -29.47 17.90
N THR A 596 -12.96 -29.33 18.72
CA THR A 596 -11.88 -30.28 19.02
C THR A 596 -12.36 -31.73 19.29
N ASN A 597 -13.62 -31.91 19.69
CA ASN A 597 -14.24 -33.19 20.04
C ASN A 597 -14.92 -33.94 18.87
N ARG A 598 -14.51 -33.74 17.62
CA ARG A 598 -15.10 -34.37 16.40
C ARG A 598 -16.60 -34.07 16.20
N ASN A 599 -17.11 -32.97 16.75
CA ASN A 599 -18.47 -32.49 16.52
C ASN A 599 -18.42 -31.19 15.72
N CYS A 600 -19.32 -31.07 14.76
CA CYS A 600 -19.45 -29.91 13.89
C CYS A 600 -20.84 -29.28 14.09
N TYR A 601 -20.88 -27.96 14.10
CA TYR A 601 -22.09 -27.17 14.25
C TYR A 601 -22.33 -26.39 12.97
N ILE A 602 -23.56 -26.44 12.45
CA ILE A 602 -24.04 -25.55 11.39
C ILE A 602 -25.08 -24.61 11.99
N ARG A 603 -24.85 -23.30 11.87
CA ARG A 603 -25.75 -22.25 12.33
C ARG A 603 -26.31 -21.52 11.13
N ILE A 604 -27.64 -21.56 10.99
CA ILE A 604 -28.40 -20.90 9.93
C ILE A 604 -29.17 -19.76 10.58
N MET A 605 -28.88 -18.53 10.17
CA MET A 605 -29.56 -17.32 10.63
C MET A 605 -30.55 -16.86 9.56
N PHE A 606 -31.74 -16.45 9.97
CA PHE A 606 -32.81 -16.00 9.07
C PHE A 606 -33.03 -14.49 9.17
N ASN A 607 -33.64 -13.91 8.14
CA ASN A 607 -34.02 -12.50 8.11
C ASN A 607 -35.18 -12.26 9.09
N VAL A 608 -34.99 -11.32 10.03
CA VAL A 608 -36.01 -10.94 11.01
C VAL A 608 -36.22 -9.41 10.99
N PRO A 609 -37.47 -8.92 11.11
CA PRO A 609 -37.76 -7.49 11.16
C PRO A 609 -37.04 -6.80 12.32
N GLY A 610 -36.51 -5.59 12.11
CA GLY A 610 -35.85 -4.78 13.15
C GLY A 610 -34.35 -5.05 13.34
N THR A 611 -33.71 -5.84 12.46
CA THR A 611 -32.25 -5.97 12.45
C THR A 611 -31.61 -4.87 11.57
N PRO A 612 -30.52 -4.23 12.03
CA PRO A 612 -29.98 -3.00 11.42
C PRO A 612 -29.43 -3.13 9.98
N PHE A 613 -29.39 -4.34 9.42
CA PHE A 613 -28.80 -4.64 8.10
C PHE A 613 -29.76 -5.37 7.15
N SER A 614 -31.05 -5.49 7.47
CA SER A 614 -32.02 -6.02 6.52
C SER A 614 -32.54 -4.84 5.68
N PRO A 615 -32.35 -4.81 4.34
CA PRO A 615 -33.17 -3.92 3.52
C PRO A 615 -34.63 -4.21 3.88
N HIS A 616 -35.45 -3.18 4.04
CA HIS A 616 -36.88 -3.33 4.32
C HIS A 616 -37.52 -4.13 3.18
N ASP A 617 -37.51 -5.46 3.27
CA ASP A 617 -38.24 -6.31 2.36
C ASP A 617 -39.71 -5.95 2.54
N ALA A 618 -40.36 -5.48 1.48
CA ALA A 618 -41.78 -5.13 1.50
C ALA A 618 -42.67 -6.29 2.02
N ASN A 619 -42.18 -7.54 1.98
CA ASN A 619 -42.83 -8.71 2.56
C ASN A 619 -42.73 -8.80 4.10
N SER A 620 -41.67 -8.26 4.71
CA SER A 620 -41.54 -8.19 6.18
C SER A 620 -42.47 -7.15 6.81
N LEU A 621 -42.85 -6.12 6.05
CA LEU A 621 -43.87 -5.12 6.41
C LEU A 621 -45.31 -5.65 6.31
N LYS A 622 -45.57 -6.69 5.48
CA LYS A 622 -46.92 -7.30 5.38
C LYS A 622 -47.33 -8.09 6.62
N ASN A 623 -46.36 -8.65 7.37
CA ASN A 623 -46.58 -9.55 8.50
C ASN A 623 -46.03 -8.97 9.82
N LEU A 624 -46.27 -7.68 10.06
CA LEU A 624 -45.94 -7.01 11.33
C LEU A 624 -46.71 -7.69 12.48
N GLY A 625 -45.99 -8.32 13.41
CA GLY A 625 -46.56 -9.04 14.56
C GLY A 625 -46.55 -10.57 14.47
N SER A 626 -46.03 -11.17 13.39
CA SER A 626 -45.81 -12.62 13.32
C SER A 626 -44.57 -13.07 14.11
N ILE A 627 -44.53 -14.34 14.53
CA ILE A 627 -43.35 -14.93 15.18
C ILE A 627 -42.36 -15.35 14.08
N TYR A 628 -41.14 -14.81 14.15
CA TYR A 628 -40.07 -15.12 13.21
C TYR A 628 -39.03 -16.04 13.84
N LEU A 629 -38.51 -16.98 13.04
CA LEU A 629 -37.37 -17.80 13.42
C LEU A 629 -36.10 -16.97 13.22
N LYS A 630 -35.30 -16.74 14.27
CA LYS A 630 -34.04 -15.98 14.17
C LYS A 630 -32.88 -16.86 13.72
N GLU A 631 -32.76 -18.04 14.31
CA GLU A 631 -31.66 -18.95 14.04
C GLU A 631 -32.01 -20.40 14.33
N VAL A 632 -31.32 -21.31 13.64
CA VAL A 632 -31.33 -22.75 13.90
C VAL A 632 -29.90 -23.26 13.90
N SER A 633 -29.57 -24.07 14.90
CA SER A 633 -28.25 -24.69 15.03
C SER A 633 -28.38 -26.22 15.01
N PHE A 634 -27.71 -26.89 14.08
CA PHE A 634 -27.63 -28.36 14.04
C PHE A 634 -26.23 -28.83 14.40
N ARG A 635 -26.17 -29.93 15.15
CA ARG A 635 -24.93 -30.62 15.52
C ARG A 635 -24.84 -31.93 14.74
N SER A 636 -23.72 -32.16 14.05
CA SER A 636 -23.42 -33.40 13.35
C SER A 636 -22.00 -33.89 13.64
N LYS A 637 -21.76 -35.18 13.42
CA LYS A 637 -20.42 -35.80 13.47
C LYS A 637 -19.77 -35.87 12.08
N ASP A 638 -20.51 -35.54 11.02
CA ASP A 638 -20.01 -35.55 9.64
C ASP A 638 -19.61 -34.12 9.21
N PRO A 639 -18.30 -33.78 9.21
CA PRO A 639 -17.83 -32.47 8.78
C PRO A 639 -18.00 -32.23 7.28
N ARG A 640 -17.91 -33.28 6.45
CA ARG A 640 -17.90 -33.14 4.99
C ARG A 640 -19.26 -32.69 4.49
N HIS A 641 -20.32 -33.35 4.98
CA HIS A 641 -21.69 -32.98 4.62
C HIS A 641 -22.06 -31.56 5.07
N ILE A 642 -21.60 -31.11 6.24
CA ILE A 642 -21.82 -29.72 6.70
C ILE A 642 -21.15 -28.73 5.75
N SER A 643 -19.88 -28.95 5.39
CA SER A 643 -19.16 -28.07 4.48
C SER A 643 -19.82 -27.99 3.09
N GLU A 644 -20.25 -29.12 2.53
CA GLU A 644 -20.97 -29.17 1.25
C GLU A 644 -22.29 -28.39 1.30
N VAL A 645 -23.08 -28.57 2.36
CA VAL A 645 -24.37 -27.88 2.55
C VAL A 645 -24.15 -26.37 2.69
N VAL A 646 -23.16 -25.93 3.47
CA VAL A 646 -22.85 -24.50 3.65
C VAL A 646 -22.45 -23.86 2.32
N GLN A 647 -21.58 -24.51 1.55
CA GLN A 647 -21.16 -24.01 0.23
C GLN A 647 -22.33 -23.95 -0.76
N ALA A 648 -23.19 -24.97 -0.78
CA ALA A 648 -24.35 -25.01 -1.65
C ALA A 648 -25.40 -23.94 -1.29
N ILE A 649 -25.67 -23.69 0.00
CA ILE A 649 -26.57 -22.60 0.42
C ILE A 649 -25.97 -21.22 0.07
N LYS A 650 -24.68 -21.00 0.34
CA LYS A 650 -23.98 -19.75 -0.03
C LYS A 650 -23.97 -19.50 -1.54
N GLY A 651 -23.78 -20.55 -2.34
CA GLY A 651 -23.81 -20.47 -3.81
C GLY A 651 -25.20 -20.11 -4.35
N LEU A 652 -26.23 -20.80 -3.86
CA LEU A 652 -27.62 -20.57 -4.27
C LEU A 652 -28.10 -19.17 -3.89
N ARG A 653 -27.76 -18.69 -2.68
CA ARG A 653 -28.08 -17.32 -2.23
C ARG A 653 -27.46 -16.26 -3.14
N ARG A 654 -26.18 -16.39 -3.50
CA ARG A 654 -25.50 -15.45 -4.41
C ARG A 654 -26.19 -15.36 -5.78
N GLN A 655 -26.64 -16.49 -6.32
CA GLN A 655 -27.35 -16.52 -7.60
C GLN A 655 -28.72 -15.82 -7.53
N VAL A 656 -29.51 -16.10 -6.48
CA VAL A 656 -30.83 -15.51 -6.29
C VAL A 656 -30.72 -14.00 -6.07
N VAL A 657 -29.85 -13.55 -5.16
CA VAL A 657 -29.65 -12.12 -4.87
C VAL A 657 -29.16 -11.37 -6.10
N SER A 658 -28.21 -11.92 -6.87
CA SER A 658 -27.73 -11.29 -8.11
C SER A 658 -28.84 -11.18 -9.16
N ARG A 659 -29.67 -12.22 -9.33
CA ARG A 659 -30.80 -12.21 -10.27
C ARG A 659 -31.87 -11.20 -9.85
N GLU A 660 -32.23 -11.17 -8.57
CA GLU A 660 -33.23 -10.24 -8.04
C GLU A 660 -32.75 -8.78 -8.11
N SER A 661 -31.48 -8.51 -7.79
CA SER A 661 -30.88 -7.18 -7.96
C SER A 661 -30.95 -6.72 -9.42
N LEU A 662 -30.58 -7.58 -10.38
CA LEU A 662 -30.66 -7.24 -11.80
C LEU A 662 -32.10 -6.99 -12.28
N ILE A 663 -33.09 -7.71 -11.75
CA ILE A 663 -34.50 -7.49 -12.07
C ILE A 663 -34.99 -6.18 -11.45
N ALA A 664 -34.61 -5.90 -10.20
CA ALA A 664 -34.95 -4.66 -9.50
C ALA A 664 -34.33 -3.44 -10.20
N GLU A 665 -33.05 -3.50 -10.55
CA GLU A 665 -32.36 -2.45 -11.30
C GLU A 665 -33.04 -2.22 -12.66
N LYS A 666 -33.38 -3.28 -13.39
CA LYS A 666 -34.10 -3.17 -14.67
C LYS A 666 -35.50 -2.59 -14.52
N ALA A 667 -36.19 -2.84 -13.41
CA ALA A 667 -37.51 -2.31 -13.14
C ALA A 667 -37.51 -0.80 -12.87
N THR A 668 -36.37 -0.23 -12.43
CA THR A 668 -36.20 1.21 -12.20
C THR A 668 -35.81 2.01 -13.44
N LEU A 669 -35.62 1.37 -14.59
CA LEU A 669 -35.19 2.06 -15.82
C LEU A 669 -36.34 2.80 -16.49
N VAL A 670 -36.04 4.02 -16.96
CA VAL A 670 -36.96 4.78 -17.80
C VAL A 670 -37.02 4.14 -19.19
N THR A 671 -38.23 3.97 -19.72
CA THR A 671 -38.40 3.32 -21.03
C THR A 671 -38.00 4.30 -22.13
N GLN A 672 -36.90 4.02 -22.83
CA GLN A 672 -36.37 4.88 -23.89
C GLN A 672 -37.06 4.62 -25.24
N GLU A 673 -37.02 5.62 -26.12
CA GLU A 673 -37.46 5.48 -27.52
C GLU A 673 -36.56 4.52 -28.31
N LYS A 674 -37.04 3.98 -29.44
CA LYS A 674 -36.26 3.07 -30.28
C LYS A 674 -35.40 3.85 -31.27
N LEU A 675 -34.16 3.40 -31.48
CA LEU A 675 -33.23 4.00 -32.41
C LEU A 675 -33.72 3.89 -33.86
N GLN A 676 -33.78 5.03 -34.56
CA GLN A 676 -34.11 5.15 -35.97
C GLN A 676 -32.84 5.04 -36.82
N ILE A 677 -32.61 3.83 -37.35
CA ILE A 677 -31.44 3.53 -38.18
C ILE A 677 -31.51 4.33 -39.48
N ALA A 678 -30.44 5.07 -39.78
CA ALA A 678 -30.28 5.78 -41.05
C ALA A 678 -30.42 4.81 -42.24
N GLY A 679 -31.38 5.07 -43.13
CA GLY A 679 -31.64 4.23 -44.30
C GLY A 679 -30.57 4.36 -45.40
N ASN A 680 -30.62 3.50 -46.42
CA ASN A 680 -29.65 3.41 -47.53
C ASN A 680 -29.32 4.72 -48.29
N ARG A 681 -30.07 5.81 -48.08
CA ARG A 681 -29.80 7.12 -48.70
C ARG A 681 -28.87 8.02 -47.88
N PHE A 682 -28.68 7.73 -46.60
CA PHE A 682 -27.81 8.49 -45.70
C PHE A 682 -26.75 7.55 -45.15
N LYS A 683 -25.48 7.73 -45.54
CA LYS A 683 -24.39 6.92 -45.02
C LYS A 683 -24.15 7.36 -43.57
N PRO A 684 -24.35 6.50 -42.55
CA PRO A 684 -24.18 6.90 -41.16
C PRO A 684 -22.73 7.30 -40.91
N ILE A 685 -22.53 8.30 -40.05
CA ILE A 685 -21.20 8.75 -39.63
C ILE A 685 -20.66 7.66 -38.68
N ARG A 686 -19.44 7.16 -38.93
CA ARG A 686 -18.88 6.02 -38.19
C ARG A 686 -17.52 6.35 -37.61
N LEU A 687 -17.27 5.83 -36.42
CA LEU A 687 -15.96 5.79 -35.78
C LEU A 687 -15.68 4.35 -35.36
N SER A 688 -14.60 3.76 -35.90
CA SER A 688 -14.22 2.36 -35.69
C SER A 688 -13.14 2.20 -34.63
N ASP A 689 -12.90 0.95 -34.23
CA ASP A 689 -11.82 0.54 -33.32
C ASP A 689 -11.91 1.13 -31.91
N LEU A 690 -13.14 1.31 -31.43
CA LEU A 690 -13.43 1.91 -30.13
C LEU A 690 -13.57 0.86 -29.03
N TRP A 691 -13.04 1.16 -27.86
CA TRP A 691 -13.37 0.50 -26.60
C TRP A 691 -14.52 1.22 -25.90
N ILE A 692 -15.28 0.51 -25.07
CA ILE A 692 -16.40 1.05 -24.30
C ILE A 692 -16.17 0.90 -22.79
N ARG A 693 -16.55 1.92 -22.00
CA ARG A 693 -16.68 1.88 -20.54
C ARG A 693 -18.08 2.35 -20.12
N PRO A 694 -18.75 1.67 -19.18
CA PRO A 694 -18.37 0.38 -18.59
C PRO A 694 -18.38 -0.75 -19.62
N VAL A 695 -17.56 -1.79 -19.37
CA VAL A 695 -17.45 -2.94 -20.27
C VAL A 695 -18.70 -3.83 -20.22
N PHE A 696 -19.06 -4.44 -21.35
CA PHE A 696 -20.11 -5.47 -21.39
C PHE A 696 -19.71 -6.66 -20.50
N GLY A 697 -20.68 -7.21 -19.75
CA GLY A 697 -20.45 -8.36 -18.87
C GLY A 697 -20.38 -9.68 -19.65
N GLY A 698 -19.34 -10.48 -19.42
CA GLY A 698 -19.18 -11.83 -19.98
C GLY A 698 -17.75 -12.38 -19.86
N ARG A 699 -17.58 -13.72 -19.87
CA ARG A 699 -16.26 -14.40 -19.81
C ARG A 699 -15.47 -14.34 -21.13
N GLY A 700 -15.73 -13.37 -22.00
CA GLY A 700 -15.11 -13.24 -23.31
C GLY A 700 -13.98 -12.21 -23.34
N ARG A 701 -12.99 -12.40 -24.22
CA ARG A 701 -11.99 -11.35 -24.53
C ARG A 701 -12.71 -10.10 -25.03
N LYS A 702 -12.20 -8.92 -24.63
CA LYS A 702 -12.70 -7.61 -25.08
C LYS A 702 -12.51 -7.50 -26.59
N ILE A 703 -13.52 -7.02 -27.32
CA ILE A 703 -13.48 -6.81 -28.78
C ILE A 703 -13.76 -5.32 -29.04
N PRO A 704 -12.94 -4.63 -29.87
CA PRO A 704 -13.21 -3.26 -30.25
C PRO A 704 -14.45 -3.19 -31.15
N GLY A 705 -15.27 -2.15 -30.95
CA GLY A 705 -16.52 -1.95 -31.67
C GLY A 705 -16.49 -0.72 -32.59
N THR A 706 -17.62 -0.47 -33.24
CA THR A 706 -17.84 0.71 -34.08
C THR A 706 -19.04 1.50 -33.54
N LEU A 707 -18.87 2.81 -33.41
CA LEU A 707 -19.91 3.76 -33.05
C LEU A 707 -20.48 4.38 -34.34
N GLU A 708 -21.77 4.20 -34.57
CA GLU A 708 -22.49 4.78 -35.71
C GLU A 708 -23.50 5.83 -35.22
N ALA A 709 -23.44 7.04 -35.79
CA ALA A 709 -24.44 8.07 -35.55
C ALA A 709 -25.62 7.92 -36.52
N HIS A 710 -26.83 7.91 -35.97
CA HIS A 710 -28.10 7.79 -36.69
C HIS A 710 -28.99 9.02 -36.44
N ALA A 711 -30.26 8.97 -36.87
CA ALA A 711 -31.13 10.15 -36.87
C ALA A 711 -31.50 10.67 -35.47
N ASN A 712 -31.66 9.77 -34.48
CA ASN A 712 -32.08 10.12 -33.12
C ASN A 712 -31.16 9.54 -32.03
N GLY A 713 -29.97 9.04 -32.39
CA GLY A 713 -29.05 8.44 -31.42
C GLY A 713 -27.81 7.82 -32.02
N PHE A 714 -26.95 7.29 -31.15
CA PHE A 714 -25.80 6.49 -31.49
C PHE A 714 -26.08 5.00 -31.31
N ARG A 715 -25.44 4.17 -32.14
CA ARG A 715 -25.34 2.73 -31.95
C ARG A 715 -23.89 2.32 -31.85
N TYR A 716 -23.52 1.73 -30.72
CA TYR A 716 -22.28 0.98 -30.59
C TYR A 716 -22.55 -0.50 -30.85
N SER A 717 -21.76 -1.12 -31.72
CA SER A 717 -21.86 -2.54 -32.00
C SER A 717 -20.48 -3.18 -32.18
N THR A 718 -20.32 -4.39 -31.63
CA THR A 718 -19.16 -5.25 -31.90
C THR A 718 -19.53 -6.37 -32.88
N THR A 719 -18.61 -7.31 -33.12
CA THR A 719 -18.89 -8.53 -33.89
C THR A 719 -19.94 -9.43 -33.23
N ARG A 720 -20.21 -9.25 -31.93
CA ARG A 720 -21.21 -10.00 -31.17
C ARG A 720 -22.53 -9.23 -31.11
N GLN A 721 -23.63 -9.92 -31.38
CA GLN A 721 -24.96 -9.30 -31.35
C GLN A 721 -25.42 -8.91 -29.93
N GLU A 722 -24.90 -9.59 -28.91
CA GLU A 722 -25.21 -9.34 -27.50
C GLU A 722 -24.51 -8.09 -26.95
N GLU A 723 -23.47 -7.60 -27.62
CA GLU A 723 -22.68 -6.41 -27.25
C GLU A 723 -23.09 -5.20 -28.11
N ARG A 724 -24.39 -4.90 -28.09
CA ARG A 724 -24.98 -3.74 -28.76
C ARG A 724 -25.53 -2.76 -27.73
N LEU A 725 -25.21 -1.49 -27.92
CA LEU A 725 -25.71 -0.40 -27.08
C LEU A 725 -26.25 0.71 -27.96
N ASP A 726 -27.49 1.13 -27.68
CA ASP A 726 -28.12 2.28 -28.30
C ASP A 726 -28.19 3.42 -27.30
N VAL A 727 -27.69 4.60 -27.67
CA VAL A 727 -27.70 5.82 -26.84
C VAL A 727 -28.51 6.87 -27.59
N MET A 728 -29.69 7.22 -27.09
CA MET A 728 -30.58 8.20 -27.74
C MET A 728 -30.08 9.62 -27.49
N PHE A 729 -30.17 10.50 -28.49
CA PHE A 729 -29.77 11.91 -28.34
C PHE A 729 -30.59 12.61 -27.25
N ALA A 730 -31.90 12.33 -27.15
CA ALA A 730 -32.77 12.91 -26.14
C ALA A 730 -32.38 12.54 -24.70
N ASN A 731 -31.62 11.45 -24.49
CA ASN A 731 -31.16 11.04 -23.17
C ASN A 731 -29.74 11.55 -22.84
N ILE A 732 -29.02 12.12 -23.80
CA ILE A 732 -27.69 12.69 -23.55
C ILE A 732 -27.89 14.05 -22.89
N LYS A 733 -27.37 14.20 -21.68
CA LYS A 733 -27.34 15.48 -20.97
C LYS A 733 -26.11 16.28 -21.36
N HIS A 734 -24.94 15.64 -21.32
CA HIS A 734 -23.66 16.25 -21.71
C HIS A 734 -22.86 15.29 -22.58
N ALA A 735 -22.26 15.82 -23.63
CA ALA A 735 -21.36 15.08 -24.51
C ALA A 735 -19.98 15.75 -24.48
N PHE A 736 -18.94 14.98 -24.21
CA PHE A 736 -17.57 15.48 -24.12
C PHE A 736 -16.69 14.83 -25.16
N PHE A 737 -15.79 15.63 -25.73
CA PHE A 737 -14.69 15.16 -26.55
C PHE A 737 -13.36 15.62 -25.95
N GLN A 738 -12.49 14.66 -25.64
CA GLN A 738 -11.16 14.94 -25.07
C GLN A 738 -10.09 14.31 -25.97
N PRO A 739 -9.28 15.13 -26.68
CA PRO A 739 -8.16 14.64 -27.45
C PRO A 739 -7.05 14.13 -26.52
N ALA A 740 -6.30 13.13 -26.97
CA ALA A 740 -5.11 12.69 -26.26
C ALA A 740 -4.01 13.75 -26.45
N GLU A 741 -3.64 14.47 -25.39
CA GLU A 741 -2.47 15.36 -25.39
C GLU A 741 -1.40 14.82 -24.44
N ASN A 742 -1.69 14.80 -23.14
CA ASN A 742 -0.81 14.19 -22.14
C ASN A 742 -1.32 12.82 -21.68
N GLU A 743 -2.53 12.43 -22.12
CA GLU A 743 -3.16 11.17 -21.74
C GLU A 743 -2.93 10.06 -22.75
N MET A 744 -3.13 8.85 -22.26
CA MET A 744 -2.97 7.61 -23.01
C MET A 744 -4.14 7.30 -23.94
N ILE A 745 -5.25 8.05 -23.82
CA ILE A 745 -6.51 7.76 -24.51
C ILE A 745 -7.12 9.00 -25.14
N THR A 746 -7.68 8.84 -26.35
CA THR A 746 -8.60 9.81 -26.97
C THR A 746 -10.02 9.29 -26.72
N LEU A 747 -10.92 10.13 -26.21
CA LEU A 747 -12.24 9.67 -25.74
C LEU A 747 -13.41 10.57 -26.17
N LEU A 748 -14.58 9.94 -26.25
CA LEU A 748 -15.91 10.54 -26.29
C LEU A 748 -16.68 10.06 -25.06
N HIS A 749 -17.18 10.98 -24.25
CA HIS A 749 -17.94 10.65 -23.05
C HIS A 749 -19.35 11.19 -23.14
N PHE A 750 -20.34 10.37 -22.81
CA PHE A 750 -21.74 10.75 -22.74
C PHE A 750 -22.24 10.58 -21.31
N TYR A 751 -22.69 11.69 -20.72
CA TYR A 751 -23.41 11.71 -19.46
C TYR A 751 -24.91 11.82 -19.74
N LEU A 752 -25.69 10.89 -19.21
CA LEU A 752 -27.11 10.73 -19.54
C LEU A 752 -28.03 11.33 -18.47
N HIS A 753 -29.24 11.75 -18.87
CA HIS A 753 -30.30 12.14 -17.94
C HIS A 753 -30.77 10.93 -17.12
N ASP A 754 -31.18 9.88 -17.83
CA ASP A 754 -31.67 8.62 -17.28
C ASP A 754 -30.62 7.51 -17.42
N ASP A 755 -30.54 6.66 -16.40
CA ASP A 755 -29.68 5.48 -16.41
C ASP A 755 -30.07 4.52 -17.54
N ILE A 756 -29.06 3.94 -18.19
CA ILE A 756 -29.23 2.84 -19.14
C ILE A 756 -28.45 1.61 -18.68
N MET A 757 -28.81 0.45 -19.22
CA MET A 757 -28.07 -0.79 -18.99
C MET A 757 -27.01 -0.99 -20.05
N VAL A 758 -25.76 -1.08 -19.60
CA VAL A 758 -24.63 -1.52 -20.43
C VAL A 758 -24.21 -2.90 -19.94
N GLY A 759 -24.66 -3.94 -20.67
CA GLY A 759 -24.56 -5.32 -20.21
C GLY A 759 -25.36 -5.56 -18.92
N ASN A 760 -24.66 -5.78 -17.81
CA ASN A 760 -25.24 -6.01 -16.48
C ASN A 760 -25.10 -4.81 -15.54
N LYS A 761 -24.52 -3.69 -15.98
CA LYS A 761 -24.31 -2.50 -15.15
C LYS A 761 -25.29 -1.40 -15.54
N LYS A 762 -26.02 -0.87 -14.56
CA LYS A 762 -26.80 0.36 -14.66
C LYS A 762 -25.85 1.56 -14.55
N THR A 763 -25.87 2.49 -15.50
CA THR A 763 -24.97 3.66 -15.51
C THR A 763 -25.59 4.87 -16.22
N LYS A 764 -25.23 6.07 -15.77
CA LYS A 764 -25.41 7.33 -16.53
C LYS A 764 -24.20 7.72 -17.37
N ASN A 765 -23.05 7.13 -17.10
CA ASN A 765 -21.79 7.42 -17.78
C ASN A 765 -21.49 6.35 -18.81
N VAL A 766 -21.33 6.75 -20.07
CA VAL A 766 -20.94 5.89 -21.18
C VAL A 766 -19.79 6.54 -21.94
N GLN A 767 -18.64 5.88 -21.98
CA GLN A 767 -17.43 6.39 -22.62
C GLN A 767 -16.98 5.47 -23.74
N PHE A 768 -16.59 6.06 -24.87
CA PHE A 768 -15.94 5.40 -26.00
C PHE A 768 -14.53 5.96 -26.17
N TYR A 769 -13.51 5.11 -26.26
CA TYR A 769 -12.12 5.57 -26.31
C TYR A 769 -11.21 4.69 -27.16
N VAL A 770 -10.09 5.25 -27.61
CA VAL A 770 -8.97 4.53 -28.24
C VAL A 770 -7.71 4.77 -27.44
N GLU A 771 -6.93 3.71 -27.19
CA GLU A 771 -5.61 3.79 -26.59
C GLU A 771 -4.57 4.18 -27.65
N VAL A 772 -3.84 5.25 -27.37
CA VAL A 772 -2.95 5.90 -28.34
C VAL A 772 -1.49 5.44 -28.17
N MET A 773 -1.13 4.95 -26.99
CA MET A 773 0.21 4.44 -26.66
C MET A 773 0.20 2.91 -26.51
N ASP A 774 1.17 2.22 -27.11
CA ASP A 774 1.28 0.75 -27.01
C ASP A 774 1.94 0.37 -25.67
N THR A 775 1.24 -0.41 -24.85
CA THR A 775 1.74 -0.89 -23.55
C THR A 775 2.88 -1.91 -23.68
N VAL A 776 3.31 -2.24 -24.90
CA VAL A 776 4.39 -3.20 -25.17
C VAL A 776 5.74 -2.48 -25.30
N GLN A 777 6.20 -1.85 -24.22
CA GLN A 777 7.64 -1.77 -24.01
C GLN A 777 8.12 -3.17 -23.69
N THR A 778 8.71 -3.81 -24.70
CA THR A 778 9.31 -5.14 -24.54
C THR A 778 10.34 -5.06 -23.41
N LEU A 779 10.13 -5.86 -22.36
CA LEU A 779 10.99 -6.05 -21.18
C LEU A 779 12.41 -6.58 -21.49
N GLY A 780 12.98 -6.28 -22.66
CA GLY A 780 14.33 -6.61 -23.08
C GLY A 780 15.23 -5.37 -23.02
N GLY A 781 15.93 -5.23 -21.90
CA GLY A 781 16.81 -4.10 -21.65
C GLY A 781 17.90 -3.90 -22.70
N SER A 782 18.03 -2.65 -23.15
CA SER A 782 19.31 -2.02 -23.47
C SER A 782 19.09 -0.52 -23.29
N ARG A 783 20.04 0.16 -22.65
CA ARG A 783 20.06 1.64 -22.60
C ARG A 783 20.02 2.15 -24.03
N ARG A 784 18.86 2.61 -24.49
CA ARG A 784 18.76 3.30 -25.79
C ARG A 784 19.08 4.78 -25.53
N SER A 785 19.91 5.31 -26.41
CA SER A 785 20.46 6.65 -26.33
C SER A 785 19.47 7.56 -27.02
N ALA A 786 19.15 8.73 -26.44
CA ALA A 786 18.26 9.76 -27.02
C ALA A 786 18.67 10.31 -28.40
N TYR A 787 19.72 9.75 -29.01
CA TYR A 787 20.24 10.07 -30.35
C TYR A 787 20.21 8.85 -31.29
N ASP A 788 19.53 7.76 -30.92
CA ASP A 788 19.33 6.61 -31.79
C ASP A 788 18.27 6.96 -32.85
N PRO A 789 18.62 6.95 -34.16
CA PRO A 789 17.67 7.24 -35.23
C PRO A 789 16.42 6.36 -35.20
N ASP A 790 16.55 5.11 -34.72
CA ASP A 790 15.43 4.16 -34.64
C ASP A 790 14.41 4.55 -33.54
N GLU A 791 14.87 5.17 -32.45
CA GLU A 791 14.03 5.64 -31.34
C GLU A 791 13.29 6.94 -31.72
N ILE A 792 13.98 7.85 -32.41
CA ILE A 792 13.36 9.06 -32.96
C ILE A 792 12.31 8.71 -34.02
N GLU A 793 12.56 7.69 -34.86
CA GLU A 793 11.58 7.21 -35.84
C GLU A 793 10.38 6.52 -35.17
N GLU A 794 10.60 5.80 -34.06
CA GLU A 794 9.52 5.20 -33.25
C GLU A 794 8.66 6.27 -32.57
N GLU A 795 9.28 7.26 -31.95
CA GLU A 795 8.60 8.40 -31.33
C GLU A 795 7.82 9.23 -32.38
N GLN A 796 8.38 9.43 -33.57
CA GLN A 796 7.69 10.13 -34.66
C GLN A 796 6.47 9.32 -35.16
N ARG A 797 6.59 7.99 -35.27
CA ARG A 797 5.45 7.11 -35.63
C ARG A 797 4.35 7.16 -34.58
N GLU A 798 4.69 7.24 -33.30
CA GLU A 798 3.72 7.38 -32.21
C GLU A 798 3.02 8.75 -32.26
N ARG A 799 3.75 9.84 -32.49
CA ARG A 799 3.16 11.18 -32.69
C ARG A 799 2.22 11.21 -33.90
N ASP A 800 2.63 10.64 -35.02
CA ASP A 800 1.82 10.60 -36.24
C ASP A 800 0.54 9.76 -36.04
N ARG A 801 0.64 8.63 -35.32
CA ARG A 801 -0.51 7.79 -34.95
C ARG A 801 -1.47 8.55 -34.03
N LYS A 802 -0.96 9.23 -33.01
CA LYS A 802 -1.74 10.06 -32.08
C LYS A 802 -2.48 11.19 -32.80
N ASN A 803 -1.76 11.95 -33.63
CA ASN A 803 -2.34 13.04 -34.39
C ASN A 803 -3.42 12.54 -35.36
N LYS A 804 -3.21 11.38 -35.98
CA LYS A 804 -4.21 10.75 -36.84
C LYS A 804 -5.47 10.35 -36.07
N ILE A 805 -5.34 9.70 -34.91
CA ILE A 805 -6.49 9.29 -34.08
C ILE A 805 -7.27 10.53 -33.62
N ASN A 806 -6.59 11.56 -33.10
CA ASN A 806 -7.24 12.80 -32.69
C ASN A 806 -7.97 13.48 -33.85
N MET A 807 -7.37 13.49 -35.05
CA MET A 807 -8.01 14.04 -36.25
C MET A 807 -9.23 13.23 -36.69
N ASP A 808 -9.20 11.90 -36.59
CA ASP A 808 -10.33 11.03 -36.92
C ASP A 808 -11.52 11.27 -35.96
N PHE A 809 -11.25 11.42 -34.65
CA PHE A 809 -12.27 11.80 -33.67
C PHE A 809 -12.81 13.21 -33.90
N GLN A 810 -11.95 14.20 -34.15
CA GLN A 810 -12.37 15.57 -34.45
C GLN A 810 -13.28 15.62 -35.69
N ASN A 811 -12.91 14.88 -36.74
CA ASN A 811 -13.72 14.78 -37.96
C ASN A 811 -15.09 14.13 -37.68
N PHE A 812 -15.13 13.13 -36.80
CA PHE A 812 -16.38 12.52 -36.35
C PHE A 812 -17.25 13.53 -35.58
N VAL A 813 -16.68 14.21 -34.59
CA VAL A 813 -17.35 15.23 -33.75
C VAL A 813 -17.90 16.35 -34.62
N ASN A 814 -17.10 16.91 -35.54
CA ASN A 814 -17.54 17.99 -36.42
C ASN A 814 -18.75 17.57 -37.29
N ARG A 815 -18.73 16.35 -37.83
CA ARG A 815 -19.85 15.82 -38.63
C ARG A 815 -21.11 15.55 -37.80
N VAL A 816 -20.96 15.15 -36.54
CA VAL A 816 -22.10 14.96 -35.65
C VAL A 816 -22.67 16.31 -35.21
N ASN A 817 -21.84 17.31 -34.93
CA ASN A 817 -22.28 18.67 -34.67
C ASN A 817 -23.04 19.27 -35.88
N GLU A 818 -22.60 18.99 -37.11
CA GLU A 818 -23.36 19.34 -38.33
C GLU A 818 -24.74 18.66 -38.38
N LEU A 819 -24.85 17.40 -37.93
CA LEU A 819 -26.11 16.66 -37.86
C LEU A 819 -27.05 17.26 -36.80
N TRP A 820 -26.53 17.57 -35.61
CA TRP A 820 -27.29 18.22 -34.55
C TRP A 820 -27.76 19.62 -34.96
N GLY A 821 -26.91 20.40 -35.64
CA GLY A 821 -27.24 21.73 -36.17
C GLY A 821 -28.33 21.75 -37.25
N GLN A 822 -28.60 20.62 -37.93
CA GLN A 822 -29.68 20.49 -38.92
C GLN A 822 -31.05 20.18 -38.30
N SER A 823 -31.13 19.91 -36.99
CA SER A 823 -32.26 19.22 -36.34
C SER A 823 -32.95 20.02 -35.22
N GLN A 824 -33.88 19.36 -34.51
CA GLN A 824 -34.61 19.84 -33.32
C GLN A 824 -33.73 19.83 -32.04
N PHE A 825 -32.48 19.37 -32.13
CA PHE A 825 -31.57 19.15 -31.00
C PHE A 825 -30.51 20.25 -30.86
N ARG A 826 -30.91 21.53 -31.00
CA ARG A 826 -29.98 22.69 -31.02
C ARG A 826 -29.16 22.89 -29.74
N ASP A 827 -29.52 22.21 -28.67
CA ASP A 827 -28.89 22.35 -27.36
C ASP A 827 -27.79 21.30 -27.10
N LEU A 828 -27.55 20.36 -28.04
CA LEU A 828 -26.49 19.36 -27.92
C LEU A 828 -25.24 19.81 -28.69
N GLU A 829 -24.13 19.93 -27.97
CA GLU A 829 -22.80 20.13 -28.51
C GLU A 829 -21.78 19.25 -27.79
N PHE A 830 -20.63 19.02 -28.44
CA PHE A 830 -19.49 18.37 -27.80
C PHE A 830 -18.65 19.41 -27.06
N ASP A 831 -18.69 19.34 -25.74
CA ASP A 831 -17.85 20.14 -24.86
C ASP A 831 -16.41 19.60 -24.85
N GLN A 832 -15.43 20.51 -24.92
CA GLN A 832 -14.02 20.18 -24.80
C GLN A 832 -13.47 20.68 -23.45
N PRO A 833 -12.73 19.86 -22.69
CA PRO A 833 -12.11 20.29 -21.44
C PRO A 833 -11.10 21.44 -21.62
N LEU A 834 -11.27 22.52 -20.85
CA LEU A 834 -10.40 23.70 -20.83
C LEU A 834 -9.21 23.45 -19.91
N ARG A 835 -8.16 22.81 -20.44
CA ARG A 835 -7.02 22.34 -19.64
C ARG A 835 -6.27 23.44 -18.90
N GLU A 836 -6.26 24.67 -19.44
CA GLU A 836 -5.62 25.84 -18.81
C GLU A 836 -6.24 26.20 -17.45
N LEU A 837 -7.51 25.86 -17.24
CA LEU A 837 -8.25 26.06 -16.00
C LEU A 837 -8.34 24.78 -15.15
N GLY A 838 -7.68 23.70 -15.58
CA GLY A 838 -7.68 22.43 -14.87
C GLY A 838 -6.79 22.45 -13.64
N PHE A 839 -7.17 21.69 -12.63
CA PHE A 839 -6.46 21.57 -11.36
C PHE A 839 -6.44 20.13 -10.86
N HIS A 840 -5.42 19.80 -10.07
CA HIS A 840 -5.37 18.50 -9.41
C HIS A 840 -6.18 18.51 -8.12
N GLY A 841 -6.93 17.44 -7.87
CA GLY A 841 -7.70 17.24 -6.64
C GLY A 841 -8.10 15.78 -6.46
N VAL A 842 -8.68 15.45 -5.31
CA VAL A 842 -9.12 14.10 -4.96
C VAL A 842 -10.65 14.10 -4.89
N PRO A 843 -11.38 13.85 -5.98
CA PRO A 843 -12.85 13.81 -5.98
C PRO A 843 -13.40 12.51 -5.38
N HIS A 844 -12.58 11.45 -5.38
CA HIS A 844 -12.94 10.11 -4.92
C HIS A 844 -11.85 9.53 -4.02
N LYS A 845 -11.01 8.60 -4.52
CA LYS A 845 -9.94 7.94 -3.73
C LYS A 845 -8.52 8.31 -4.18
N SER A 846 -8.35 8.70 -5.43
CA SER A 846 -7.06 9.06 -6.04
C SER A 846 -7.04 10.54 -6.42
N SER A 847 -5.83 11.11 -6.47
CA SER A 847 -5.63 12.42 -7.07
C SER A 847 -5.81 12.30 -8.58
N ALA A 848 -6.69 13.13 -9.14
CA ALA A 848 -7.00 13.18 -10.55
C ALA A 848 -6.95 14.63 -11.05
N PHE A 849 -6.70 14.80 -12.35
CA PHE A 849 -6.71 16.11 -12.98
C PHE A 849 -8.15 16.46 -13.38
N ILE A 850 -8.76 17.36 -12.61
CA ILE A 850 -10.13 17.82 -12.81
C ILE A 850 -10.09 19.04 -13.71
N VAL A 851 -10.92 19.04 -14.75
CA VAL A 851 -10.91 20.09 -15.77
C VAL A 851 -12.31 20.66 -15.94
N PRO A 852 -12.47 21.98 -15.92
CA PRO A 852 -13.74 22.60 -16.28
C PRO A 852 -13.95 22.59 -17.80
N THR A 853 -15.21 22.51 -18.22
CA THR A 853 -15.68 22.78 -19.59
C THR A 853 -16.51 24.07 -19.56
N SER A 854 -17.08 24.44 -20.71
CA SER A 854 -18.09 25.52 -20.83
C SER A 854 -19.26 25.37 -19.85
N THR A 855 -19.69 24.12 -19.57
CA THR A 855 -20.93 23.87 -18.82
C THR A 855 -20.78 22.93 -17.61
N CYS A 856 -19.65 22.25 -17.48
CA CYS A 856 -19.43 21.20 -16.49
C CYS A 856 -18.04 21.25 -15.84
N LEU A 857 -17.89 20.62 -14.68
CA LEU A 857 -16.60 20.25 -14.09
C LEU A 857 -16.44 18.73 -14.23
N VAL A 858 -15.36 18.27 -14.88
CA VAL A 858 -15.22 16.86 -15.29
C VAL A 858 -13.86 16.24 -14.97
N GLU A 859 -13.89 14.93 -14.73
CA GLU A 859 -12.75 14.03 -14.72
C GLU A 859 -13.18 12.76 -15.46
N LEU A 860 -12.58 12.53 -16.64
CA LEU A 860 -13.04 11.52 -17.60
C LEU A 860 -12.01 10.43 -17.88
N ILE A 861 -10.85 10.45 -17.23
CA ILE A 861 -9.76 9.52 -17.56
C ILE A 861 -9.83 8.26 -16.69
N GLU A 862 -9.99 8.46 -15.39
CA GLU A 862 -10.11 7.40 -14.40
C GLU A 862 -11.57 7.09 -14.05
N THR A 863 -11.82 5.87 -13.56
CA THR A 863 -13.15 5.49 -13.06
C THR A 863 -13.08 5.34 -11.55
N PRO A 864 -14.06 5.87 -10.78
CA PRO A 864 -15.33 6.44 -11.23
C PRO A 864 -15.19 7.86 -11.80
N PHE A 865 -15.90 8.13 -12.90
CA PHE A 865 -15.87 9.41 -13.60
C PHE A 865 -16.57 10.50 -12.79
N LEU A 866 -16.00 11.71 -12.79
CA LEU A 866 -16.63 12.91 -12.25
C LEU A 866 -17.29 13.70 -13.37
N VAL A 867 -18.60 13.95 -13.27
CA VAL A 867 -19.31 14.88 -14.15
C VAL A 867 -20.29 15.71 -13.32
N VAL A 868 -19.99 17.00 -13.18
CA VAL A 868 -20.80 17.94 -12.41
C VAL A 868 -21.29 19.06 -13.33
N SER A 869 -22.61 19.23 -13.43
CA SER A 869 -23.19 20.33 -14.21
C SER A 869 -23.16 21.63 -13.40
N LEU A 870 -22.59 22.70 -13.96
CA LEU A 870 -22.47 23.99 -13.24
C LEU A 870 -23.85 24.58 -12.91
N SER A 871 -24.86 24.33 -13.75
CA SER A 871 -26.25 24.77 -13.52
C SER A 871 -26.96 24.11 -12.34
N GLU A 872 -26.44 22.97 -11.85
CA GLU A 872 -26.96 22.23 -10.69
C GLU A 872 -26.28 22.62 -9.37
N ILE A 873 -25.23 23.44 -9.42
CA ILE A 873 -24.53 23.94 -8.25
C ILE A 873 -25.36 25.08 -7.63
N GLU A 874 -25.57 25.01 -6.32
CA GLU A 874 -26.16 26.09 -5.53
C GLU A 874 -25.07 27.05 -5.06
N ILE A 875 -24.10 26.52 -4.29
CA ILE A 875 -22.93 27.26 -3.79
C ILE A 875 -21.69 26.35 -3.76
N VAL A 876 -20.52 26.97 -3.71
CA VAL A 876 -19.24 26.29 -3.48
C VAL A 876 -18.64 26.80 -2.17
N ASN A 877 -18.17 25.90 -1.30
CA ASN A 877 -17.43 26.27 -0.10
C ASN A 877 -15.98 25.79 -0.23
N LEU A 878 -15.05 26.73 -0.21
CA LEU A 878 -13.62 26.48 -0.17
C LEU A 878 -13.22 26.30 1.29
N GLU A 879 -13.02 25.06 1.71
CA GLU A 879 -12.71 24.68 3.08
C GLU A 879 -11.22 24.61 3.32
N ARG A 880 -10.81 24.85 4.56
CA ARG A 880 -9.42 24.88 5.01
C ARG A 880 -8.57 25.95 4.31
N VAL A 881 -9.22 26.99 3.79
CA VAL A 881 -8.54 28.17 3.23
C VAL A 881 -8.03 29.02 4.39
N GLY A 882 -6.71 29.13 4.53
CA GLY A 882 -6.07 29.90 5.59
C GLY A 882 -4.57 30.04 5.40
N LEU A 883 -3.98 31.08 5.99
CA LEU A 883 -2.56 31.39 5.91
C LEU A 883 -1.73 30.19 6.43
N GLY A 884 -0.98 29.55 5.52
CA GLY A 884 -0.07 28.44 5.83
C GLY A 884 -0.60 27.03 5.53
N GLN A 885 -1.81 26.87 4.96
CA GLN A 885 -2.28 25.58 4.43
C GLN A 885 -1.93 25.46 2.93
N LYS A 886 -1.25 24.37 2.55
CA LYS A 886 -0.78 24.16 1.17
C LYS A 886 -1.85 23.57 0.26
N ASN A 887 -2.79 22.83 0.85
CA ASN A 887 -3.97 22.32 0.16
C ASN A 887 -5.22 22.83 0.87
N PHE A 888 -6.26 23.08 0.09
CA PHE A 888 -7.60 23.35 0.57
C PHE A 888 -8.56 22.30 -0.02
N ASP A 889 -9.77 22.23 0.52
CA ASP A 889 -10.83 21.38 -0.02
C ASP A 889 -11.90 22.24 -0.67
N MET A 890 -12.63 21.67 -1.62
CA MET A 890 -13.78 22.31 -2.24
C MET A 890 -15.00 21.43 -2.05
N THR A 891 -16.00 21.97 -1.36
CA THR A 891 -17.32 21.35 -1.23
C THR A 891 -18.31 22.01 -2.18
N ILE A 892 -18.89 21.22 -3.06
CA ILE A 892 -19.93 21.64 -4.01
C ILE A 892 -21.29 21.24 -3.42
N VAL A 893 -22.11 22.24 -3.13
CA VAL A 893 -23.49 22.05 -2.66
C VAL A 893 -24.42 22.13 -3.86
N PHE A 894 -25.25 21.10 -4.05
CA PHE A 894 -26.21 21.05 -5.16
C PHE A 894 -27.50 21.79 -4.82
N LYS A 895 -28.22 22.23 -5.87
CA LYS A 895 -29.58 22.77 -5.72
C LYS A 895 -30.53 21.76 -5.09
N ASP A 896 -30.42 20.48 -5.43
CA ASP A 896 -31.21 19.44 -4.76
C ASP A 896 -30.57 19.05 -3.41
N PHE A 897 -31.11 19.56 -2.31
CA PHE A 897 -30.62 19.29 -0.96
C PHE A 897 -30.82 17.84 -0.50
N LYS A 898 -31.57 17.01 -1.25
CA LYS A 898 -31.65 15.56 -1.00
C LYS A 898 -30.44 14.80 -1.54
N LYS A 899 -29.67 15.42 -2.45
CA LYS A 899 -28.43 14.86 -2.99
C LYS A 899 -27.28 15.19 -2.03
N ASP A 900 -26.46 14.19 -1.71
CA ASP A 900 -25.25 14.40 -0.91
C ASP A 900 -24.31 15.39 -1.60
N VAL A 901 -23.61 16.21 -0.80
CA VAL A 901 -22.60 17.15 -1.28
C VAL A 901 -21.44 16.42 -1.93
N LEU A 902 -20.85 17.03 -2.96
CA LEU A 902 -19.62 16.53 -3.56
C LEU A 902 -18.43 17.25 -2.93
N ARG A 903 -17.47 16.49 -2.44
CA ARG A 903 -16.25 17.01 -1.84
C ARG A 903 -15.06 16.65 -2.72
N ILE A 904 -14.24 17.65 -3.05
CA ILE A 904 -12.98 17.48 -3.76
C ILE A 904 -11.87 17.86 -2.78
N ASP A 905 -11.11 16.86 -2.36
CA ASP A 905 -10.09 17.01 -1.33
C ASP A 905 -8.72 17.36 -1.91
N SER A 906 -7.88 17.97 -1.08
CA SER A 906 -6.44 18.15 -1.36
C SER A 906 -6.15 18.92 -2.65
N ILE A 907 -6.87 20.02 -2.91
CA ILE A 907 -6.61 20.93 -4.03
C ILE A 907 -5.42 21.83 -3.67
N PRO A 908 -4.37 21.93 -4.52
CA PRO A 908 -3.23 22.81 -4.27
C PRO A 908 -3.65 24.28 -4.14
N SER A 909 -3.13 24.98 -3.13
CA SER A 909 -3.36 26.41 -2.90
C SER A 909 -2.93 27.31 -4.07
N THR A 910 -2.00 26.87 -4.92
CA THR A 910 -1.64 27.56 -6.16
C THR A 910 -2.80 27.66 -7.15
N ALA A 911 -3.74 26.70 -7.12
CA ALA A 911 -4.94 26.73 -7.93
C ALA A 911 -6.06 27.57 -7.30
N LEU A 912 -5.91 28.09 -6.08
CA LEU A 912 -6.96 28.82 -5.36
C LEU A 912 -7.41 30.06 -6.14
N ASP A 913 -6.48 30.89 -6.59
CA ASP A 913 -6.82 32.11 -7.33
C ASP A 913 -7.45 31.82 -8.68
N GLY A 914 -6.97 30.78 -9.37
CA GLY A 914 -7.54 30.31 -10.64
C GLY A 914 -8.96 29.75 -10.47
N ILE A 915 -9.20 28.99 -9.40
CA ILE A 915 -10.55 28.47 -9.07
C ILE A 915 -11.48 29.61 -8.65
N LYS A 916 -11.02 30.58 -7.85
CA LYS A 916 -11.80 31.77 -7.49
C LYS A 916 -12.19 32.59 -8.74
N GLU A 917 -11.26 32.81 -9.66
CA GLU A 917 -11.51 33.50 -10.92
C GLU A 917 -12.47 32.73 -11.83
N TRP A 918 -12.33 31.40 -11.90
CA TRP A 918 -13.25 30.54 -12.63
C TRP A 918 -14.67 30.56 -12.04
N LEU A 919 -14.81 30.45 -10.71
CA LEU A 919 -16.11 30.51 -10.02
C LEU A 919 -16.77 31.89 -10.21
N ASP A 920 -15.98 32.96 -10.17
CA ASP A 920 -16.48 34.33 -10.40
C ASP A 920 -16.94 34.54 -11.86
N THR A 921 -16.18 34.03 -12.83
CA THR A 921 -16.52 34.13 -14.26
C THR A 921 -17.71 33.26 -14.65
N THR A 922 -18.02 32.22 -13.87
CA THR A 922 -19.16 31.32 -14.08
C THR A 922 -20.40 31.68 -13.26
N ASP A 923 -20.40 32.86 -12.63
CA ASP A 923 -21.49 33.37 -11.77
C ASP A 923 -21.85 32.41 -10.62
N LEU A 924 -20.86 31.68 -10.09
CA LEU A 924 -21.01 30.78 -8.96
C LEU A 924 -20.54 31.46 -7.66
N LYS A 925 -21.46 31.56 -6.70
CA LYS A 925 -21.14 32.08 -5.37
C LYS A 925 -20.26 31.10 -4.62
N TYR A 926 -19.11 31.58 -4.14
CA TYR A 926 -18.25 30.81 -3.25
C TYR A 926 -18.09 31.46 -1.87
N TYR A 927 -17.82 30.60 -0.88
CA TYR A 927 -17.47 30.97 0.49
C TYR A 927 -16.09 30.40 0.85
N GLU A 928 -15.43 31.00 1.83
CA GLU A 928 -14.14 30.56 2.34
C GLU A 928 -14.29 30.21 3.83
N SER A 929 -13.93 28.99 4.20
CA SER A 929 -13.98 28.51 5.57
C SER A 929 -12.60 27.99 5.98
N ARG A 930 -12.20 28.27 7.23
CA ARG A 930 -10.96 27.74 7.82
C ARG A 930 -11.10 26.29 8.30
N LEU A 931 -12.33 25.82 8.48
CA LEU A 931 -12.66 24.50 9.06
C LEU A 931 -13.56 23.69 8.12
N ASN A 932 -13.53 22.38 8.26
CA ASN A 932 -14.46 21.48 7.58
C ASN A 932 -15.84 21.52 8.25
N LEU A 933 -16.89 21.67 7.46
CA LEU A 933 -18.27 21.75 7.96
C LEU A 933 -18.99 20.41 7.88
N ASN A 934 -19.90 20.13 8.82
CA ASN A 934 -20.76 18.94 8.78
C ASN A 934 -21.99 19.17 7.88
N TRP A 935 -21.79 19.08 6.57
CA TRP A 935 -22.83 19.36 5.57
C TRP A 935 -24.09 18.50 5.70
N LYS A 936 -23.97 17.24 6.14
CA LYS A 936 -25.14 16.36 6.32
C LYS A 936 -26.10 16.90 7.38
N GLN A 937 -25.56 17.43 8.47
CA GLN A 937 -26.36 18.03 9.54
C GLN A 937 -26.93 19.38 9.10
N ILE A 938 -26.12 20.21 8.43
CA ILE A 938 -26.53 21.53 7.92
C ILE A 938 -27.68 21.39 6.91
N LEU A 939 -27.53 20.55 5.89
CA LEU A 939 -28.57 20.33 4.87
C LEU A 939 -29.85 19.72 5.48
N LYS A 940 -29.72 18.86 6.49
CA LYS A 940 -30.86 18.32 7.22
C LYS A 940 -31.61 19.43 7.97
N THR A 941 -30.92 20.30 8.69
CA THR A 941 -31.55 21.45 9.38
C THR A 941 -32.26 22.37 8.39
N ILE A 942 -31.64 22.69 7.25
CA ILE A 942 -32.26 23.51 6.18
C ILE A 942 -33.50 22.83 5.59
N THR A 943 -33.47 21.51 5.45
CA THR A 943 -34.60 20.74 4.91
C THR A 943 -35.75 20.59 5.92
N ASP A 944 -35.42 20.41 7.20
CA ASP A 944 -36.39 20.23 8.29
C ASP A 944 -37.06 21.57 8.69
N ASP A 945 -36.33 22.69 8.63
CA ASP A 945 -36.85 24.03 8.91
C ASP A 945 -36.32 25.10 7.93
N PRO A 946 -36.96 25.25 6.75
CA PRO A 946 -36.56 26.25 5.76
C PRO A 946 -36.84 27.70 6.16
N GLN A 947 -37.72 27.95 7.14
CA GLN A 947 -38.11 29.32 7.52
C GLN A 947 -37.05 29.97 8.40
N SER A 948 -36.54 29.27 9.41
CA SER A 948 -35.43 29.77 10.23
C SER A 948 -34.18 30.06 9.40
N PHE A 949 -33.86 29.21 8.43
CA PHE A 949 -32.74 29.44 7.51
C PHE A 949 -32.86 30.76 6.73
N ILE A 950 -34.07 31.15 6.31
CA ILE A 950 -34.30 32.41 5.59
C ILE A 950 -34.22 33.61 6.55
N GLU A 951 -34.72 33.47 7.78
CA GLU A 951 -34.70 34.51 8.81
C GLU A 951 -33.28 34.81 9.31
N ASP A 952 -32.41 33.79 9.39
CA ASP A 952 -31.01 33.90 9.84
C ASP A 952 -30.04 34.43 8.76
N GLY A 953 -30.55 34.91 7.62
CA GLY A 953 -29.74 35.49 6.54
C GLY A 953 -29.23 34.47 5.51
N GLY A 954 -29.81 33.28 5.45
CA GLY A 954 -29.52 32.27 4.43
C GLY A 954 -28.09 31.76 4.52
N TRP A 955 -27.32 31.88 3.43
CA TRP A 955 -25.94 31.41 3.36
C TRP A 955 -24.91 32.35 4.02
N GLU A 956 -25.33 33.48 4.61
CA GLU A 956 -24.42 34.46 5.22
C GLU A 956 -23.68 33.92 6.45
N PHE A 957 -24.18 32.87 7.13
CA PHE A 957 -23.45 32.26 8.25
C PHE A 957 -22.08 31.66 7.85
N LEU A 958 -21.85 31.44 6.54
CA LEU A 958 -20.56 30.99 6.00
C LEU A 958 -19.56 32.13 5.80
N ASN A 959 -19.99 33.39 5.92
CA ASN A 959 -19.18 34.58 5.69
C ASN A 959 -18.47 35.04 6.97
N LEU A 960 -17.46 34.27 7.39
CA LEU A 960 -16.73 34.51 8.65
C LEU A 960 -15.88 35.79 8.66
N GLU A 961 -15.59 36.40 7.50
CA GLU A 961 -14.81 37.65 7.41
C GLU A 961 -15.62 38.93 7.66
N ALA A 962 -16.95 38.87 7.58
CA ALA A 962 -17.79 40.04 7.87
C ALA A 962 -17.87 40.35 9.37
N SER A 963 -17.57 39.38 10.24
CA SER A 963 -17.69 39.54 11.70
C SER A 963 -16.46 40.17 12.37
N ASP A 964 -15.34 40.33 11.65
CA ASP A 964 -14.08 40.82 12.23
C ASP A 964 -13.79 42.31 11.94
N SER A 965 -14.67 43.02 11.22
CA SER A 965 -14.43 44.41 10.81
C SER A 965 -15.37 45.48 11.38
N GLU A 966 -16.35 45.15 12.23
CA GLU A 966 -17.12 46.15 13.00
C GLU A 966 -17.66 45.59 14.33
N SER A 967 -16.84 45.51 15.38
CA SER A 967 -17.26 45.73 16.79
C SER A 967 -16.11 45.51 17.79
N GLU A 968 -15.28 46.54 17.97
CA GLU A 968 -14.57 46.74 19.24
C GLU A 968 -15.58 47.19 20.32
N GLN A 969 -16.45 46.28 20.77
CA GLN A 969 -17.20 46.34 22.04
C GLN A 969 -18.16 45.16 22.17
N SER A 970 -17.66 44.00 22.60
CA SER A 970 -18.44 43.06 23.40
C SER A 970 -17.50 42.21 24.23
N GLU A 971 -17.64 42.36 25.54
CA GLU A 971 -16.95 41.63 26.59
C GLU A 971 -17.16 40.11 26.44
N GLU A 972 -16.17 39.36 26.94
CA GLU A 972 -16.25 37.93 27.21
C GLU A 972 -17.63 37.53 27.76
N SER A 973 -18.34 36.64 27.07
CA SER A 973 -19.39 35.82 27.66
C SER A 973 -19.09 34.35 27.41
N ASP A 974 -18.02 33.88 28.04
CA ASP A 974 -17.80 32.48 28.35
C ASP A 974 -18.43 32.17 29.72
N GLN A 975 -19.73 31.86 29.72
CA GLN A 975 -20.48 31.10 30.74
C GLN A 975 -21.76 30.61 30.03
N GLY A 976 -22.15 29.35 29.95
CA GLY A 976 -21.92 28.19 30.81
C GLY A 976 -23.28 27.49 30.87
N TYR A 977 -23.42 26.31 30.26
CA TYR A 977 -24.57 25.45 30.51
C TYR A 977 -24.16 24.42 31.54
N GLU A 978 -24.47 24.72 32.82
CA GLU A 978 -24.45 23.78 33.93
C GLU A 978 -25.73 22.94 33.91
N PRO A 979 -25.65 21.61 34.09
CA PRO A 979 -26.81 20.79 34.47
C PRO A 979 -26.99 20.85 35.99
N SER A 980 -28.07 21.46 36.46
CA SER A 980 -28.43 21.48 37.89
C SER A 980 -29.31 20.28 38.29
N ASP A 981 -28.85 19.59 39.33
CA ASP A 981 -29.39 18.41 40.03
C ASP A 981 -30.81 18.50 40.63
N ILE A 982 -31.44 17.32 40.76
CA ILE A 982 -32.41 16.87 41.79
C ILE A 982 -32.52 15.34 41.60
N GLU A 983 -32.46 14.40 42.56
CA GLU A 983 -32.21 14.37 44.00
C GLU A 983 -31.92 12.88 44.36
N SER A 984 -30.92 12.65 45.22
CA SER A 984 -30.86 11.70 46.36
C SER A 984 -31.16 10.20 46.22
N ALA A 985 -30.13 9.38 46.49
CA ALA A 985 -29.97 8.53 47.68
C ALA A 985 -29.65 7.03 47.45
N GLU A 986 -28.50 6.60 48.03
CA GLU A 986 -28.15 5.25 48.54
C GLU A 986 -27.96 4.14 47.47
N SER A 987 -26.96 3.25 47.43
CA SER A 987 -25.94 2.76 48.37
C SER A 987 -25.00 1.77 47.62
N GLU A 988 -23.71 1.76 47.99
CA GLU A 988 -22.76 0.61 48.11
C GLU A 988 -22.42 -0.38 46.94
N GLU A 989 -21.09 -0.53 46.77
CA GLU A 989 -20.27 -1.73 46.44
C GLU A 989 -19.90 -2.18 45.00
N SER A 990 -18.57 -2.13 44.76
CA SER A 990 -17.60 -3.04 44.09
C SER A 990 -17.62 -3.39 42.59
N ASP A 991 -16.37 -3.49 42.10
CA ASP A 991 -15.80 -4.25 40.96
C ASP A 991 -15.78 -3.64 39.55
N ASP A 992 -14.54 -3.47 39.07
CA ASP A 992 -13.96 -3.82 37.77
C ASP A 992 -14.87 -3.79 36.52
N GLU A 993 -14.54 -2.92 35.55
CA GLU A 993 -14.17 -3.30 34.17
C GLU A 993 -14.04 -2.05 33.28
N ASP A 994 -12.91 -1.98 32.56
CA ASP A 994 -12.63 -1.06 31.46
C ASP A 994 -13.70 -1.18 30.36
N SER A 995 -14.27 -0.05 29.94
CA SER A 995 -15.23 0.01 28.83
C SER A 995 -14.68 0.90 27.70
N ASP A 996 -13.93 0.26 26.80
CA ASP A 996 -13.63 0.73 25.46
C ASP A 996 -14.92 1.03 24.67
N SER A 997 -15.09 2.28 24.23
CA SER A 997 -16.06 2.64 23.19
C SER A 997 -15.36 2.70 21.83
N GLU A 998 -15.29 1.55 21.17
CA GLU A 998 -14.92 1.47 19.76
C GLU A 998 -16.12 1.79 18.85
N SER A 999 -15.96 2.81 18.03
CA SER A 999 -16.79 3.10 16.87
C SER A 999 -16.48 2.12 15.74
N VAL A 1000 -17.30 1.08 15.63
CA VAL A 1000 -17.20 0.06 14.58
C VAL A 1000 -17.74 0.59 13.25
N VAL A 1001 -16.82 0.99 12.37
CA VAL A 1001 -17.03 1.09 10.92
C VAL A 1001 -16.28 -0.07 10.25
N GLU A 1002 -16.92 -1.24 10.17
CA GLU A 1002 -16.40 -2.34 9.36
C GLU A 1002 -16.66 -2.05 7.87
N SER A 1003 -15.61 -1.59 7.19
CA SER A 1003 -15.39 -1.89 5.79
C SER A 1003 -14.94 -3.35 5.69
N GLU A 1004 -15.85 -4.23 5.28
CA GLU A 1004 -15.53 -5.60 4.88
C GLU A 1004 -14.68 -5.57 3.59
N ASP A 1005 -13.36 -5.57 3.74
CA ASP A 1005 -12.43 -6.15 2.78
C ASP A 1005 -12.44 -7.68 3.01
N GLU A 1006 -13.30 -8.40 2.29
CA GLU A 1006 -13.28 -9.86 2.26
C GLU A 1006 -12.13 -10.33 1.36
N ASP A 1007 -11.03 -10.75 2.00
CA ASP A 1007 -10.00 -11.63 1.45
C ASP A 1007 -10.64 -12.96 0.99
N GLY A 1008 -10.93 -13.04 -0.30
CA GLY A 1008 -11.31 -14.27 -0.97
C GLY A 1008 -10.08 -15.09 -1.37
N GLU A 1009 -9.53 -15.90 -0.46
CA GLU A 1009 -8.69 -17.04 -0.83
C GLU A 1009 -9.56 -18.09 -1.57
N ALA A 1010 -9.50 -18.07 -2.89
CA ALA A 1010 -10.02 -19.12 -3.74
C ALA A 1010 -8.95 -20.21 -3.91
N GLU A 1011 -9.02 -21.27 -3.10
CA GLU A 1011 -8.36 -22.55 -3.41
C GLU A 1011 -9.03 -23.18 -4.65
N SER A 1012 -8.45 -22.92 -5.83
CA SER A 1012 -8.74 -23.64 -7.07
C SER A 1012 -7.77 -24.82 -7.20
N ASP A 1013 -8.09 -25.92 -6.53
CA ASP A 1013 -7.48 -27.23 -6.78
C ASP A 1013 -8.03 -27.82 -8.09
N GLU A 1014 -7.58 -27.29 -9.23
CA GLU A 1014 -7.62 -28.00 -10.52
C GLU A 1014 -6.19 -28.44 -10.83
N ASP A 1015 -5.91 -29.73 -10.60
CA ASP A 1015 -4.69 -30.41 -11.06
C ASP A 1015 -4.60 -30.22 -12.59
N GLY A 1016 -3.79 -29.26 -13.03
CA GLY A 1016 -3.55 -28.98 -14.43
C GLY A 1016 -2.89 -30.16 -15.13
N LEU A 1017 -3.47 -30.57 -16.26
CA LEU A 1017 -2.89 -31.57 -17.16
C LEU A 1017 -1.48 -31.12 -17.58
N SER A 1018 -0.54 -32.05 -17.61
CA SER A 1018 0.84 -31.75 -18.00
C SER A 1018 0.89 -31.25 -19.45
N TRP A 1019 1.91 -30.44 -19.79
CA TRP A 1019 2.09 -29.92 -21.15
C TRP A 1019 2.05 -31.03 -22.22
N ASP A 1020 2.58 -32.21 -21.91
CA ASP A 1020 2.56 -33.38 -22.81
C ASP A 1020 1.15 -33.92 -23.06
N GLU A 1021 0.23 -33.73 -22.11
CA GLU A 1021 -1.15 -34.22 -22.16
C GLU A 1021 -2.06 -33.24 -22.93
N LEU A 1022 -1.83 -31.92 -22.76
CA LEU A 1022 -2.45 -30.87 -23.57
C LEU A 1022 -1.99 -30.91 -25.04
N GLU A 1023 -0.72 -31.21 -25.29
CA GLU A 1023 -0.19 -31.34 -26.66
C GLU A 1023 -0.73 -32.61 -27.34
N ARG A 1024 -0.92 -33.69 -26.57
CA ARG A 1024 -1.55 -34.92 -27.04
C ARG A 1024 -3.04 -34.73 -27.33
N GLU A 1025 -3.75 -33.97 -26.51
CA GLU A 1025 -5.17 -33.66 -26.70
C GLU A 1025 -5.40 -32.71 -27.90
N ALA A 1026 -4.52 -31.71 -28.07
CA ALA A 1026 -4.50 -30.87 -29.27
C ALA A 1026 -4.18 -31.66 -30.55
N SER A 1027 -3.20 -32.58 -30.49
CA SER A 1027 -2.85 -33.44 -31.63
C SER A 1027 -3.94 -34.45 -31.99
N ASN A 1028 -4.73 -34.92 -31.03
CA ASN A 1028 -5.88 -35.78 -31.27
C ASN A 1028 -7.08 -34.98 -31.80
N ALA A 1029 -7.31 -33.77 -31.32
CA ALA A 1029 -8.37 -32.88 -31.82
C ALA A 1029 -8.11 -32.45 -33.28
N ASP A 1030 -6.85 -32.25 -33.66
CA ASP A 1030 -6.44 -32.01 -35.05
C ASP A 1030 -6.53 -33.28 -35.92
N ARG A 1031 -6.47 -34.49 -35.32
CA ARG A 1031 -6.69 -35.77 -36.02
C ARG A 1031 -8.16 -36.14 -36.18
N GLU A 1032 -9.03 -35.69 -35.27
CA GLU A 1032 -10.48 -35.93 -35.32
C GLU A 1032 -11.22 -34.93 -36.24
N LYS A 1033 -10.70 -33.72 -36.39
CA LYS A 1033 -11.19 -32.80 -37.43
C LYS A 1033 -10.48 -33.08 -38.76
N GLY A 1034 -10.90 -34.17 -39.39
CA GLY A 1034 -10.48 -34.53 -40.75
C GLY A 1034 -10.64 -33.35 -41.72
N ASN A 1035 -9.52 -32.69 -41.99
CA ASN A 1035 -9.33 -31.86 -43.17
C ASN A 1035 -7.92 -32.16 -43.70
N GLU A 1036 -7.86 -33.18 -44.55
CA GLU A 1036 -6.65 -33.57 -45.26
C GLU A 1036 -6.19 -32.44 -46.21
N SER A 1037 -4.88 -32.42 -46.43
CA SER A 1037 -4.15 -31.67 -47.46
C SER A 1037 -3.53 -30.34 -47.03
N ASP A 1038 -2.33 -30.41 -46.44
CA ASP A 1038 -1.17 -29.87 -47.16
C ASP A 1038 0.13 -30.58 -46.71
N SER A 1039 0.82 -31.13 -47.69
CA SER A 1039 1.97 -32.02 -47.53
C SER A 1039 3.24 -31.32 -47.00
N GLU A 1040 4.06 -32.08 -46.26
CA GLU A 1040 5.34 -31.67 -45.63
C GLU A 1040 6.40 -31.06 -46.58
N GLU A 1041 6.21 -31.08 -47.90
CA GLU A 1041 7.13 -30.44 -48.85
C GLU A 1041 7.05 -28.90 -48.85
N ASP A 1042 5.90 -28.31 -48.53
CA ASP A 1042 5.73 -26.84 -48.56
C ASP A 1042 6.25 -26.13 -47.29
N ARG A 1043 6.35 -26.85 -46.16
CA ARG A 1043 7.02 -26.34 -44.94
C ARG A 1043 8.55 -26.26 -45.12
N LYS A 1044 9.16 -27.16 -45.90
CA LYS A 1044 10.61 -27.13 -46.19
C LYS A 1044 11.00 -26.04 -47.18
N ARG A 1045 10.13 -25.65 -48.12
CA ARG A 1045 10.39 -24.53 -49.04
C ARG A 1045 10.33 -23.14 -48.39
N ARG A 1046 9.55 -22.96 -47.32
CA ARG A 1046 9.45 -21.67 -46.61
C ARG A 1046 10.62 -21.37 -45.65
N LYS A 1047 11.37 -22.39 -45.21
CA LYS A 1047 12.58 -22.20 -44.37
C LYS A 1047 13.87 -21.90 -45.14
N ALA A 1048 13.89 -22.06 -46.47
CA ALA A 1048 15.10 -21.89 -47.29
C ALA A 1048 15.22 -20.52 -48.00
N LYS A 1049 14.32 -19.55 -47.72
CA LYS A 1049 14.28 -18.25 -48.43
C LYS A 1049 14.56 -17.00 -47.57
N ALA A 1050 15.14 -17.17 -46.39
CA ALA A 1050 15.59 -16.06 -45.54
C ALA A 1050 17.13 -15.94 -45.50
N PHE A 1051 17.80 -15.88 -46.65
CA PHE A 1051 19.21 -15.46 -46.76
C PHE A 1051 19.54 -14.95 -48.19
N GLY A 1052 19.72 -13.63 -48.34
CA GLY A 1052 20.33 -12.92 -49.49
C GLY A 1052 19.53 -12.91 -50.82
N LYS A 1053 19.64 -11.95 -51.75
CA LYS A 1053 20.39 -10.70 -51.94
C LYS A 1053 19.78 -9.98 -53.18
N SER A 1054 19.89 -8.65 -53.23
CA SER A 1054 19.99 -7.74 -54.41
C SER A 1054 19.43 -8.11 -55.81
N ARG A 1055 18.58 -7.20 -56.35
CA ARG A 1055 18.45 -6.65 -57.73
C ARG A 1055 18.93 -7.49 -58.95
N ALA A 1056 17.99 -7.78 -59.88
CA ALA A 1056 17.98 -7.43 -61.33
C ALA A 1056 17.16 -8.44 -62.21
N PRO A 1057 16.62 -8.04 -63.39
CA PRO A 1057 15.45 -8.66 -64.05
C PRO A 1057 15.78 -9.34 -65.43
N PRO A 1058 14.82 -9.54 -66.36
CA PRO A 1058 13.92 -10.70 -66.63
C PRO A 1058 14.36 -11.40 -67.96
N PRO A 1059 13.54 -11.96 -68.90
CA PRO A 1059 12.15 -12.45 -68.92
C PRO A 1059 11.96 -13.82 -69.66
N SER A 1060 10.70 -14.29 -69.76
CA SER A 1060 10.02 -14.71 -71.01
C SER A 1060 9.35 -16.11 -71.10
N SER A 1061 8.13 -16.05 -71.66
CA SER A 1061 7.38 -17.05 -72.44
C SER A 1061 6.69 -18.26 -71.77
N ILE A 1062 5.42 -18.04 -71.43
CA ILE A 1062 4.19 -18.79 -71.83
C ILE A 1062 4.42 -19.56 -73.18
N PRO A 1063 3.92 -20.80 -73.43
CA PRO A 1063 2.47 -21.03 -73.59
C PRO A 1063 1.82 -22.42 -73.39
N LYS A 1064 0.50 -22.33 -73.14
CA LYS A 1064 -0.65 -23.17 -73.62
C LYS A 1064 -0.66 -24.67 -73.26
N ARG A 1065 -1.71 -25.30 -72.70
CA ARG A 1065 -3.19 -25.27 -72.76
C ARG A 1065 -3.68 -26.66 -73.25
N SER A 1066 -4.75 -27.15 -72.62
CA SER A 1066 -5.68 -28.24 -73.04
C SER A 1066 -5.23 -29.66 -72.70
N LYS A 1067 -6.08 -30.62 -72.28
CA LYS A 1067 -7.54 -30.67 -72.07
C LYS A 1067 -7.87 -31.99 -71.33
N MET A 1068 -8.96 -31.97 -70.55
CA MET A 1068 -9.90 -33.07 -70.24
C MET A 1068 -9.39 -34.34 -69.53
N ARG A 1069 -9.89 -34.56 -68.30
CA ARG A 1069 -11.07 -35.42 -68.09
C ARG A 1069 -11.85 -34.96 -66.87
#